data_AF-A0A4S3ZT61-F1
#
_entry.id   AF-A0A4S3ZT61-F1
#
_cell.length_a   1.000
_cell.length_b   1.000
_cell.length_c   1.000
_cell.angle_alpha   90.00
_cell.angle_beta   90.00
_cell.angle_gamma   90.00
#
_symmetry.space_group_name_H-M   'P 1'
#
loop_
_entity.id
_entity.type
_entity.pdbx_description
1 polymer ?
#
loop_
_entity_poly.entity_id
_entity_poly.type
_entity_poly.pdbx_seq_one_letter_code
_entity_poly.pdbx_strand_id
1 'polypeptide(L)'
;MLKKWILILVLFCVSGLYAQEIETPYKSKKIRVTQDTIAIDNVSINKAFFKVLDKAGNEIDTTYYAVDFQKGKLHFRNNFQSSDTLTVRYLKFPEYLTKKYTIYDPSRVVSNGNGQQLYTIKREPVNNFKPFDGLNTSGSITRGITIGNNQNTVLNSNLDLQITGKISDKVSLRASIQDSNIPLQEGGYSQKLDEFDQIFIELFSDKWNVRAGDLFLENRQSRFLNFNKKVQGLSTHFTFGDTGSKTDIFAAGALVRGQYTRSTFVGQEGNQGPYKLKGPNGELYVLVISGSERVYVNGILLKRGESNDYIIDYNAGEIRFTSLFPITSEMRINIEYQYTDRNYTRYVAYGGVTHERDTWSVGGFLYSESDIKSQPLQQNLSAEQIQILSEAGNDPSKMNAPSAYPDSYSENKILYKKVIVNGVTTYVYSNNPQDELYNVRFTLVGNNQGNYILANNQAVGRIYEYIAPLNGIPQGNYEPIVRLVAPTSIQIATFLGKFNPSEKTLVDFEIGLSNNDKNLFSNIDDQDNQGLAGRFNVKQRLWSKRWEIDGFANYQFVQQKFKTIERLFSIEFDRDWNLTNPLGDQSLLVSGLNFRLPQTTHSRNNGFARYQLEKLDFSESFSGTRHVIEGQFQLDKWTFRNNSSFLNSSSTYSTSKFIRSNTQAKYHIGKNWVGGSVRMENNEEKIKETNQFTALSQRFKEFGAFMGRGDSTKVYMEFGYLQRTNDSLQNGLLTKVNTSRSYYLKSRLLQTEKSDLSVFVNYRNLKYEDPARGSEPSLNSRLLYNDRYFNQLIQVTTAYETTSGRIAQQEFTYLQVEPGQGIYMWNDYNGNGIQELEEFEIAQFPDQAKYVRVFLPNQIFIKTHQNKFSQSVTLNPNQWQNETGFRKLLSYFYNQTSFIIDRKIIRKSDNFDLNPFFGKDDDLLGLNSSFRNSLFYNRGKQDHSVTYTFLTNRSKNLLSVGSQENTNSSHQIQYAHLVQKIWLFGFNGKTIQSNTYSENYASRNFELKGYQLAPKVSYLFSKNASWDVFYEYQLKENKISDFETLNQQRIGTSFSYASDKRFTINGELSYYQNKFTGNELSPVAYQMLEGLQAGENLTWRLLLQKNLTQYLDVNLNYQGRKSETSQTIHTGNIQLRAYF
;
A
#
# COMPACT_ATOMS: atom_id res chain seq x y z
N MET A 1 19.46 -14.97 -61.71
CA MET A 1 20.83 -15.29 -61.29
C MET A 1 21.82 -14.11 -61.34
N LEU A 2 21.52 -13.00 -62.03
CA LEU A 2 22.41 -11.82 -62.09
C LEU A 2 22.53 -11.02 -60.77
N LYS A 3 21.50 -11.01 -59.90
CA LYS A 3 21.53 -10.27 -58.61
C LYS A 3 22.39 -10.91 -57.50
N LYS A 4 22.65 -12.24 -57.56
CA LYS A 4 23.50 -12.93 -56.57
C LYS A 4 24.99 -12.72 -56.82
N TRP A 5 25.37 -12.40 -58.05
CA TRP A 5 26.76 -12.07 -58.41
C TRP A 5 27.17 -10.66 -58.02
N ILE A 6 26.24 -9.68 -58.07
CA ILE A 6 26.53 -8.29 -57.67
C ILE A 6 26.88 -8.18 -56.18
N LEU A 7 26.20 -8.95 -55.31
CA LEU A 7 26.49 -8.91 -53.86
C LEU A 7 27.86 -9.54 -53.53
N ILE A 8 28.24 -10.63 -54.22
CA ILE A 8 29.55 -11.26 -54.05
C ILE A 8 30.67 -10.37 -54.62
N LEU A 9 30.40 -9.67 -55.73
CA LEU A 9 31.34 -8.72 -56.34
C LEU A 9 31.55 -7.49 -55.45
N VAL A 10 30.50 -6.97 -54.80
CA VAL A 10 30.62 -5.85 -53.85
C VAL A 10 31.33 -6.26 -52.55
N LEU A 11 31.11 -7.49 -52.05
CA LEU A 11 31.79 -7.99 -50.84
C LEU A 11 33.29 -8.30 -51.06
N PHE A 12 33.68 -8.71 -52.27
CA PHE A 12 35.11 -8.86 -52.63
C PHE A 12 35.79 -7.54 -53.00
N CYS A 13 35.08 -6.56 -53.55
CA CYS A 13 35.67 -5.25 -53.89
C CYS A 13 35.99 -4.37 -52.68
N VAL A 14 35.31 -4.55 -51.54
CA VAL A 14 35.53 -3.71 -50.33
C VAL A 14 36.57 -4.30 -49.36
N SER A 15 36.98 -5.57 -49.54
CA SER A 15 37.92 -6.27 -48.64
C SER A 15 39.36 -6.39 -49.18
N GLY A 16 39.67 -5.78 -50.34
CA GLY A 16 40.94 -5.97 -51.05
C GLY A 16 41.94 -4.80 -51.08
N LEU A 17 41.69 -3.67 -50.41
CA LEU A 17 42.55 -2.47 -50.57
C LEU A 17 42.94 -1.82 -49.23
N TYR A 18 43.52 -2.57 -48.30
CA TYR A 18 44.36 -2.00 -47.21
C TYR A 18 45.40 -3.03 -46.71
N ALA A 19 46.06 -3.73 -47.64
CA ALA A 19 47.19 -4.58 -47.32
C ALA A 19 48.36 -4.29 -48.28
N GLN A 20 49.48 -3.85 -47.69
CA GLN A 20 50.81 -3.71 -48.28
C GLN A 20 51.07 -2.50 -49.19
N GLU A 21 51.06 -1.28 -48.62
CA GLU A 21 52.10 -0.31 -48.99
C GLU A 21 53.27 -0.50 -48.03
N ILE A 22 54.35 -1.13 -48.50
CA ILE A 22 55.63 -1.08 -47.80
C ILE A 22 56.09 0.38 -47.92
N GLU A 23 56.07 1.13 -46.81
CA GLU A 23 56.66 2.47 -46.78
C GLU A 23 58.16 2.37 -47.04
N THR A 24 58.57 2.53 -48.29
CA THR A 24 59.97 2.66 -48.64
C THR A 24 60.42 4.11 -48.43
N PRO A 25 61.70 4.32 -48.04
CA PRO A 25 62.25 5.66 -47.91
C PRO A 25 62.44 6.33 -49.29
N TYR A 26 62.37 5.60 -50.39
CA TYR A 26 62.42 6.12 -51.75
C TYR A 26 61.06 6.71 -52.13
N LYS A 27 61.00 8.03 -52.32
CA LYS A 27 59.79 8.74 -52.72
C LYS A 27 59.99 9.39 -54.08
N SER A 28 58.91 9.44 -54.86
CA SER A 28 58.87 10.10 -56.16
C SER A 28 57.69 11.06 -56.17
N LYS A 29 57.94 12.35 -56.44
CA LYS A 29 56.92 13.40 -56.43
C LYS A 29 56.96 14.15 -57.76
N LYS A 30 55.80 14.30 -58.40
CA LYS A 30 55.67 15.16 -59.59
C LYS A 30 55.38 16.58 -59.16
N ILE A 31 56.09 17.55 -59.72
CA ILE A 31 55.95 18.98 -59.44
C ILE A 31 55.84 19.77 -60.75
N ARG A 32 55.24 20.96 -60.69
CA ARG A 32 55.29 21.95 -61.76
C ARG A 32 56.10 23.15 -61.28
N VAL A 33 56.90 23.75 -62.15
CA VAL A 33 57.71 24.94 -61.82
C VAL A 33 56.81 26.18 -61.81
N THR A 34 56.01 26.33 -60.76
CA THR A 34 55.06 27.46 -60.62
C THR A 34 55.66 28.66 -59.88
N GLN A 35 56.74 28.45 -59.13
CA GLN A 35 57.44 29.45 -58.35
C GLN A 35 58.90 29.05 -58.18
N ASP A 36 59.74 29.99 -57.78
CA ASP A 36 61.18 29.83 -57.58
C ASP A 36 61.55 28.73 -56.56
N THR A 37 60.73 28.52 -55.53
CA THR A 37 60.99 27.56 -54.45
C THR A 37 59.83 26.59 -54.24
N ILE A 38 60.09 25.28 -54.33
CA ILE A 38 59.08 24.23 -54.16
C ILE A 38 59.44 23.32 -52.98
N ALA A 39 58.48 23.11 -52.08
CA ALA A 39 58.62 22.16 -50.99
C ALA A 39 58.40 20.71 -51.48
N ILE A 40 59.42 19.89 -51.33
CA ILE A 40 59.43 18.49 -51.75
C ILE A 40 58.84 17.61 -50.65
N ASP A 41 59.29 17.77 -49.41
CA ASP A 41 58.79 17.06 -48.21
C ASP A 41 58.80 18.01 -46.99
N ASN A 42 58.08 17.64 -45.93
CA ASN A 42 58.01 18.38 -44.67
C ASN A 42 59.13 18.03 -43.69
N VAL A 43 59.94 17.02 -44.02
CA VAL A 43 61.12 16.61 -43.26
C VAL A 43 62.38 16.71 -44.13
N SER A 44 63.55 16.61 -43.51
CA SER A 44 64.82 16.57 -44.22
C SER A 44 64.87 15.37 -45.19
N ILE A 45 65.51 15.56 -46.34
CA ILE A 45 65.67 14.54 -47.39
C ILE A 45 67.17 14.30 -47.66
N ASN A 46 67.54 13.08 -48.05
CA ASN A 46 68.93 12.69 -48.25
C ASN A 46 69.41 13.02 -49.67
N LYS A 47 70.60 13.64 -49.78
CA LYS A 47 71.23 14.01 -51.05
C LYS A 47 71.64 12.84 -51.94
N ALA A 48 71.88 11.65 -51.39
CA ALA A 48 72.49 10.53 -52.11
C ALA A 48 71.61 9.95 -53.24
N PHE A 49 70.29 10.18 -53.20
CA PHE A 49 69.34 9.64 -54.18
C PHE A 49 68.45 10.74 -54.79
N PHE A 50 68.92 11.98 -54.81
CA PHE A 50 68.13 13.09 -55.33
C PHE A 50 68.31 13.26 -56.83
N LYS A 51 67.20 13.23 -57.59
CA LYS A 51 67.17 13.50 -59.03
C LYS A 51 65.95 14.33 -59.40
N VAL A 52 66.13 15.30 -60.28
CA VAL A 52 65.03 16.00 -60.96
C VAL A 52 65.02 15.56 -62.40
N LEU A 53 63.92 14.95 -62.83
CA LEU A 53 63.77 14.39 -64.18
C LEU A 53 62.71 15.17 -64.96
N ASP A 54 62.94 15.37 -66.25
CA ASP A 54 61.89 15.82 -67.17
C ASP A 54 60.86 14.72 -67.44
N LYS A 55 59.85 15.02 -68.27
CA LYS A 55 58.82 14.04 -68.67
C LYS A 55 59.38 12.85 -69.45
N ALA A 56 60.45 13.05 -70.22
CA ALA A 56 61.12 12.02 -71.00
C ALA A 56 62.03 11.13 -70.13
N GLY A 57 62.24 11.50 -68.86
CA GLY A 57 63.08 10.77 -67.91
C GLY A 57 64.54 11.19 -67.92
N ASN A 58 64.89 12.28 -68.61
CA ASN A 58 66.24 12.85 -68.62
C ASN A 58 66.46 13.69 -67.36
N GLU A 59 67.67 13.64 -66.81
CA GLU A 59 68.03 14.39 -65.61
C GLU A 59 68.25 15.88 -65.95
N ILE A 60 67.57 16.76 -65.22
CA ILE A 60 67.76 18.21 -65.33
C ILE A 60 69.14 18.56 -64.77
N ASP A 61 69.87 19.41 -65.48
CA ASP A 61 71.20 19.85 -65.07
C ASP A 61 71.14 20.63 -63.74
N THR A 62 72.03 20.27 -62.82
CA THR A 62 72.15 20.86 -61.47
C THR A 62 72.49 22.35 -61.47
N THR A 63 72.92 22.94 -62.59
CA THR A 63 73.08 24.40 -62.73
C THR A 63 71.75 25.15 -62.70
N TYR A 64 70.63 24.49 -63.03
CA TYR A 64 69.29 25.07 -63.06
C TYR A 64 68.53 24.96 -61.73
N TYR A 65 69.07 24.27 -60.72
CA TYR A 65 68.42 24.18 -59.42
C TYR A 65 69.40 23.96 -58.27
N ALA A 66 68.99 24.34 -57.07
CA ALA A 66 69.68 23.99 -55.83
C ALA A 66 68.69 23.37 -54.84
N VAL A 67 69.15 22.46 -54.01
CA VAL A 67 68.29 21.74 -53.05
C VAL A 67 68.74 22.06 -51.63
N ASP A 68 67.82 22.53 -50.80
CA ASP A 68 67.97 22.53 -49.34
C ASP A 68 67.49 21.18 -48.82
N PHE A 69 68.45 20.25 -48.70
CA PHE A 69 68.22 18.90 -48.20
C PHE A 69 67.74 18.87 -46.73
N GLN A 70 68.11 19.87 -45.91
CA GLN A 70 67.69 19.92 -44.51
C GLN A 70 66.23 20.32 -44.38
N LYS A 71 65.75 21.24 -45.22
CA LYS A 71 64.36 21.72 -45.19
C LYS A 71 63.44 21.05 -46.21
N GLY A 72 63.98 20.14 -47.04
CA GLY A 72 63.21 19.45 -48.08
C GLY A 72 62.71 20.38 -49.18
N LYS A 73 63.48 21.40 -49.58
CA LYS A 73 63.06 22.41 -50.58
C LYS A 73 63.96 22.40 -51.82
N LEU A 74 63.36 22.56 -52.99
CA LEU A 74 64.02 22.70 -54.29
C LEU A 74 63.88 24.15 -54.76
N HIS A 75 64.99 24.80 -55.05
CA HIS A 75 65.07 26.16 -55.56
C HIS A 75 65.48 26.12 -57.02
N PHE A 76 64.64 26.58 -57.93
CA PHE A 76 65.01 26.75 -59.33
C PHE A 76 65.80 28.04 -59.51
N ARG A 77 66.84 27.99 -60.35
CA ARG A 77 67.75 29.10 -60.65
C ARG A 77 67.66 29.45 -62.13
N ASN A 78 68.22 30.60 -62.48
CA ASN A 78 68.36 31.06 -63.88
C ASN A 78 67.03 31.10 -64.65
N ASN A 79 65.92 31.44 -63.99
CA ASN A 79 64.57 31.44 -64.56
C ASN A 79 64.21 30.14 -65.29
N PHE A 80 64.69 29.00 -64.79
CA PHE A 80 64.35 27.70 -65.36
C PHE A 80 62.83 27.51 -65.42
N GLN A 81 62.30 27.31 -66.63
CA GLN A 81 60.89 27.00 -66.87
C GLN A 81 60.77 25.65 -67.57
N SER A 82 59.76 24.88 -67.17
CA SER A 82 59.43 23.59 -67.78
C SER A 82 58.02 23.67 -68.36
N SER A 83 57.85 23.24 -69.61
CA SER A 83 56.54 23.19 -70.27
C SER A 83 55.62 22.08 -69.73
N ASP A 84 56.17 21.14 -68.95
CA ASP A 84 55.44 20.04 -68.32
C ASP A 84 55.95 19.76 -66.89
N THR A 85 55.34 18.80 -66.21
CA THR A 85 55.69 18.32 -64.88
C THR A 85 57.09 17.71 -64.84
N LEU A 86 57.83 18.03 -63.79
CA LEU A 86 59.11 17.40 -63.44
C LEU A 86 58.87 16.33 -62.39
N THR A 87 59.65 15.25 -62.44
CA THR A 87 59.62 14.18 -61.43
C THR A 87 60.84 14.29 -60.53
N VAL A 88 60.60 14.57 -59.25
CA VAL A 88 61.64 14.60 -58.23
C VAL A 88 61.68 13.26 -57.51
N ARG A 89 62.78 12.53 -57.62
CA ARG A 89 63.05 11.32 -56.84
C ARG A 89 64.00 11.66 -55.71
N TYR A 90 63.70 11.20 -54.51
CA TYR A 90 64.49 11.49 -53.32
C TYR A 90 64.35 10.39 -52.27
N LEU A 91 65.26 10.38 -51.30
CA LEU A 91 65.20 9.50 -50.16
C LEU A 91 64.80 10.29 -48.91
N LYS A 92 63.64 9.95 -48.34
CA LYS A 92 63.09 10.55 -47.12
C LYS A 92 63.77 9.94 -45.89
N PHE A 93 64.19 10.77 -44.94
CA PHE A 93 64.69 10.24 -43.67
C PHE A 93 63.54 9.59 -42.86
N PRO A 94 63.80 8.47 -42.17
CA PRO A 94 62.80 7.83 -41.32
C PRO A 94 62.28 8.75 -40.21
N GLU A 95 61.01 8.58 -39.83
CA GLU A 95 60.35 9.44 -38.86
C GLU A 95 61.12 9.53 -37.54
N TYR A 96 61.74 8.43 -37.07
CA TYR A 96 62.50 8.43 -35.81
C TYR A 96 63.74 9.35 -35.80
N LEU A 97 64.27 9.76 -36.96
CA LEU A 97 65.37 10.74 -37.05
C LEU A 97 64.88 12.17 -37.21
N THR A 98 63.67 12.36 -37.74
CA THR A 98 63.13 13.70 -38.08
C THR A 98 62.03 14.18 -37.13
N LYS A 99 61.58 13.32 -36.20
CA LYS A 99 60.53 13.62 -35.24
C LYS A 99 61.03 14.65 -34.23
N LYS A 100 60.44 15.85 -34.26
CA LYS A 100 60.69 16.87 -33.24
C LYS A 100 59.78 16.60 -32.04
N TYR A 101 60.37 16.43 -30.87
CA TYR A 101 59.65 16.41 -29.61
C TYR A 101 59.51 17.85 -29.12
N THR A 102 58.29 18.37 -29.08
CA THR A 102 57.99 19.69 -28.54
C THR A 102 57.12 19.53 -27.30
N ILE A 103 57.37 20.33 -26.26
CA ILE A 103 56.56 20.32 -25.04
C ILE A 103 55.15 20.89 -25.31
N TYR A 104 55.04 21.74 -26.34
CA TYR A 104 53.78 22.33 -26.79
C TYR A 104 53.59 22.12 -28.29
N ASP A 105 52.38 21.73 -28.68
CA ASP A 105 51.96 21.59 -30.08
C ASP A 105 51.67 23.00 -30.65
N PRO A 106 52.48 23.50 -31.61
CA PRO A 106 52.30 24.85 -32.16
C PRO A 106 50.94 25.06 -32.82
N SER A 107 50.28 23.98 -33.28
CA SER A 107 48.94 24.05 -33.87
C SER A 107 47.84 24.36 -32.84
N ARG A 108 48.15 24.25 -31.55
CA ARG A 108 47.24 24.56 -30.42
C ARG A 108 47.49 25.94 -29.83
N VAL A 109 48.45 26.70 -30.36
CA VAL A 109 48.73 28.07 -29.93
C VAL A 109 47.88 29.02 -30.76
N VAL A 110 46.80 29.54 -30.15
CA VAL A 110 45.94 30.56 -30.76
C VAL A 110 46.58 31.95 -30.62
N SER A 111 46.52 32.76 -31.67
CA SER A 111 47.01 34.14 -31.65
C SER A 111 46.10 35.02 -30.78
N ASN A 112 46.72 35.85 -29.92
CA ASN A 112 46.00 36.74 -29.01
C ASN A 112 45.34 37.90 -29.80
N GLY A 113 44.15 37.68 -30.34
CA GLY A 113 43.27 38.73 -30.85
C GLY A 113 42.47 39.35 -29.69
N ASN A 114 42.66 40.64 -29.42
CA ASN A 114 41.95 41.38 -28.39
C ASN A 114 40.42 41.15 -28.49
N GLY A 115 39.85 40.46 -27.49
CA GLY A 115 38.39 40.41 -27.28
C GLY A 115 37.73 39.02 -27.29
N GLN A 116 38.43 37.92 -27.57
CA GLN A 116 37.83 36.58 -27.42
C GLN A 116 37.96 36.08 -25.98
N GLN A 117 36.83 35.90 -25.28
CA GLN A 117 36.79 35.23 -23.97
C GLN A 117 37.19 33.76 -24.14
N LEU A 118 38.46 33.46 -23.86
CA LEU A 118 38.95 32.10 -23.77
C LEU A 118 38.48 31.47 -22.45
N TYR A 119 37.61 30.47 -22.52
CA TYR A 119 37.22 29.67 -21.37
C TYR A 119 38.20 28.51 -21.21
N THR A 120 38.81 28.41 -20.02
CA THR A 120 39.64 27.26 -19.66
C THR A 120 38.78 26.23 -18.94
N ILE A 121 38.69 25.01 -19.49
CA ILE A 121 38.09 23.87 -18.78
C ILE A 121 39.18 23.30 -17.88
N LYS A 122 39.26 23.77 -16.63
CA LYS A 122 40.08 23.12 -15.61
C LYS A 122 39.46 21.74 -15.33
N ARG A 123 40.12 20.67 -15.78
CA ARG A 123 39.86 19.32 -15.25
C ARG A 123 40.48 19.25 -13.86
N GLU A 124 39.72 19.66 -12.85
CA GLU A 124 40.01 19.25 -11.47
C GLU A 124 40.08 17.71 -11.43
N PRO A 125 41.04 17.11 -10.69
CA PRO A 125 41.04 15.66 -10.50
C PRO A 125 39.68 15.24 -9.93
N VAL A 126 39.07 14.21 -10.52
CA VAL A 126 37.79 13.68 -10.06
C VAL A 126 37.97 13.19 -8.63
N ASN A 127 37.55 13.99 -7.67
CA ASN A 127 37.58 13.60 -6.28
C ASN A 127 36.59 12.43 -6.13
N ASN A 128 37.07 11.28 -5.63
CA ASN A 128 36.21 10.12 -5.38
C ASN A 128 35.34 10.41 -4.15
N PHE A 129 34.36 11.30 -4.31
CA PHE A 129 33.39 11.60 -3.29
C PHE A 129 32.55 10.34 -3.03
N LYS A 130 32.72 9.77 -1.84
CA LYS A 130 31.85 8.72 -1.32
C LYS A 130 30.86 9.39 -0.36
N PRO A 131 29.57 9.48 -0.74
CA PRO A 131 28.55 9.99 0.18
C PRO A 131 28.57 9.18 1.48
N PHE A 132 28.49 9.84 2.63
CA PHE A 132 28.36 9.19 3.94
C PHE A 132 29.45 8.15 4.27
N ASP A 133 30.71 8.41 3.87
CA ASP A 133 31.81 7.48 4.15
C ASP A 133 31.94 7.15 5.65
N GLY A 134 32.04 5.87 5.98
CA GLY A 134 31.98 5.34 7.36
C GLY A 134 30.58 4.98 7.88
N LEU A 135 29.51 5.31 7.16
CA LEU A 135 28.13 4.93 7.49
C LEU A 135 27.59 3.90 6.48
N ASN A 136 26.74 2.97 6.94
CA ASN A 136 25.98 2.10 6.06
C ASN A 136 24.73 2.84 5.61
N THR A 137 24.66 3.15 4.34
CA THR A 137 23.49 3.77 3.73
C THR A 137 22.78 2.79 2.81
N SER A 138 21.47 2.93 2.68
CA SER A 138 20.67 2.22 1.69
C SER A 138 19.50 3.09 1.27
N GLY A 139 19.26 3.20 -0.03
CA GLY A 139 18.10 3.90 -0.56
C GLY A 139 18.42 4.70 -1.82
N SER A 140 17.53 5.61 -2.20
CA SER A 140 17.73 6.51 -3.32
C SER A 140 17.08 7.89 -3.15
N ILE A 141 17.70 8.91 -3.75
CA ILE A 141 17.11 10.23 -3.94
C ILE A 141 16.87 10.44 -5.42
N THR A 142 15.65 10.76 -5.78
CA THR A 142 15.23 11.01 -7.16
C THR A 142 14.69 12.44 -7.31
N ARG A 143 15.15 13.15 -8.33
CA ARG A 143 14.67 14.48 -8.73
C ARG A 143 14.41 14.47 -10.23
N GLY A 144 13.16 14.66 -10.61
CA GLY A 144 12.71 14.65 -11.99
C GLY A 144 11.99 15.93 -12.38
N ILE A 145 12.21 16.42 -13.59
CA ILE A 145 11.48 17.53 -14.18
C ILE A 145 10.80 17.01 -15.45
N THR A 146 9.49 17.18 -15.55
CA THR A 146 8.73 16.91 -16.77
C THR A 146 8.31 18.23 -17.42
N ILE A 147 8.63 18.39 -18.70
CA ILE A 147 8.27 19.55 -19.53
C ILE A 147 7.53 19.01 -20.75
N GLY A 148 6.43 19.64 -21.12
CA GLY A 148 5.77 19.38 -22.39
C GLY A 148 5.10 20.63 -22.92
N ASN A 149 4.70 20.61 -24.19
CA ASN A 149 3.95 21.72 -24.79
C ASN A 149 2.44 21.65 -24.54
N ASN A 150 1.94 20.53 -24.00
CA ASN A 150 0.53 20.31 -23.65
C ASN A 150 0.30 20.17 -22.13
N GLN A 151 1.29 20.55 -21.32
CA GLN A 151 1.22 20.52 -19.86
C GLN A 151 2.17 21.53 -19.24
N ASN A 152 1.90 21.95 -18.00
CA ASN A 152 2.81 22.77 -17.22
C ASN A 152 4.09 21.98 -16.85
N THR A 153 5.14 22.69 -16.44
CA THR A 153 6.36 22.05 -15.93
C THR A 153 6.06 21.43 -14.56
N VAL A 154 6.28 20.12 -14.43
CA VAL A 154 6.02 19.37 -13.18
C VAL A 154 7.34 18.90 -12.59
N LEU A 155 7.57 19.21 -11.31
CA LEU A 155 8.70 18.71 -10.53
C LEU A 155 8.29 17.45 -9.76
N ASN A 156 8.94 16.33 -10.05
CA ASN A 156 8.76 15.06 -9.37
C ASN A 156 9.94 14.80 -8.41
N SER A 157 9.66 14.68 -7.12
CA SER A 157 10.64 14.39 -6.07
C SER A 157 10.30 13.07 -5.41
N ASN A 158 11.31 12.22 -5.22
CA ASN A 158 11.22 11.08 -4.33
C ASN A 158 12.53 10.98 -3.53
N LEU A 159 12.46 10.67 -2.25
CA LEU A 159 13.59 10.41 -1.37
C LEU A 159 13.19 9.22 -0.51
N ASP A 160 14.06 8.22 -0.47
CA ASP A 160 14.01 7.08 0.45
C ASP A 160 15.45 6.81 0.86
N LEU A 161 15.82 7.12 2.09
CA LEU A 161 17.19 7.03 2.56
C LEU A 161 17.23 6.49 3.99
N GLN A 162 17.86 5.34 4.15
CA GLN A 162 18.20 4.77 5.45
C GLN A 162 19.70 4.90 5.69
N ILE A 163 20.06 5.30 6.90
CA ILE A 163 21.45 5.50 7.33
C ILE A 163 21.63 4.77 8.66
N THR A 164 22.69 3.99 8.81
CA THR A 164 23.09 3.39 10.09
C THR A 164 24.61 3.29 10.19
N GLY A 165 25.20 3.76 11.28
CA GLY A 165 26.63 3.60 11.50
C GLY A 165 27.16 4.43 12.65
N LYS A 166 28.46 4.32 12.92
CA LYS A 166 29.15 5.12 13.93
C LYS A 166 29.64 6.42 13.32
N ILE A 167 29.27 7.56 13.90
CA ILE A 167 29.85 8.88 13.57
C ILE A 167 31.15 9.09 14.37
N SER A 168 31.25 8.50 15.56
CA SER A 168 32.47 8.45 16.38
C SER A 168 32.52 7.14 17.18
N ASP A 169 33.59 6.90 17.95
CA ASP A 169 33.76 5.67 18.74
C ASP A 169 32.57 5.35 19.66
N LYS A 170 31.91 6.40 20.19
CA LYS A 170 30.84 6.33 21.19
C LYS A 170 29.47 6.80 20.69
N VAL A 171 29.36 7.36 19.49
CA VAL A 171 28.11 7.93 18.95
C VAL A 171 27.76 7.28 17.63
N SER A 172 26.55 6.73 17.56
CA SER A 172 25.97 6.11 16.38
C SER A 172 24.79 6.95 15.86
N LEU A 173 24.57 6.87 14.56
CA LEU A 173 23.44 7.45 13.84
C LEU A 173 22.59 6.34 13.26
N ARG A 174 21.28 6.48 13.40
CA ARG A 174 20.26 5.75 12.65
C ARG A 174 19.27 6.75 12.08
N ALA A 175 19.03 6.75 10.79
CA ALA A 175 18.03 7.60 10.17
C ALA A 175 17.23 6.84 9.11
N SER A 176 15.98 7.24 8.93
CA SER A 176 15.07 6.82 7.87
C SER A 176 14.37 8.07 7.39
N ILE A 177 14.65 8.51 6.17
CA ILE A 177 14.13 9.76 5.61
C ILE A 177 13.40 9.40 4.34
N GLN A 178 12.12 9.77 4.27
CA GLN A 178 11.30 9.49 3.11
C GLN A 178 10.44 10.69 2.73
N ASP A 179 10.32 10.93 1.44
CA ASP A 179 9.46 11.96 0.85
C ASP A 179 9.03 11.46 -0.53
N SER A 180 7.74 11.17 -0.72
CA SER A 180 7.20 10.69 -2.01
C SER A 180 6.00 11.52 -2.42
N ASN A 181 6.10 12.21 -3.56
CA ASN A 181 5.00 12.95 -4.18
C ASN A 181 4.04 12.06 -5.00
N ILE A 182 4.31 10.76 -5.13
CA ILE A 182 3.52 9.86 -5.98
C ILE A 182 2.47 9.16 -5.11
N PRO A 183 1.16 9.35 -5.36
CA PRO A 183 0.14 8.50 -4.76
C PRO A 183 0.45 7.05 -5.18
N LEU A 184 0.70 6.15 -4.24
CA LEU A 184 0.86 4.73 -4.55
C LEU A 184 -0.54 4.16 -4.79
N GLN A 185 -0.86 3.86 -6.04
CA GLN A 185 -2.19 3.43 -6.47
C GLN A 185 -2.21 1.91 -6.72
N GLU A 186 -2.62 1.10 -5.74
CA GLU A 186 -3.07 -0.27 -6.03
C GLU A 186 -4.50 -0.22 -6.55
N GLY A 187 -4.74 -0.59 -7.82
CA GLY A 187 -6.10 -0.63 -8.40
C GLY A 187 -6.65 0.70 -8.93
N GLY A 188 -5.80 1.72 -9.08
CA GLY A 188 -6.15 3.00 -9.71
C GLY A 188 -6.67 4.10 -8.77
N TYR A 189 -6.33 4.03 -7.47
CA TYR A 189 -6.82 4.95 -6.43
C TYR A 189 -5.68 5.79 -5.84
N SER A 190 -5.77 7.11 -5.85
CA SER A 190 -4.77 8.00 -5.24
C SER A 190 -4.89 8.02 -3.72
N GLN A 191 -3.83 7.63 -3.00
CA GLN A 191 -3.77 7.66 -1.54
C GLN A 191 -2.44 8.23 -1.06
N LYS A 192 -2.48 9.05 0.00
CA LYS A 192 -1.29 9.45 0.74
C LYS A 192 -0.92 8.30 1.68
N LEU A 193 0.18 7.62 1.38
CA LEU A 193 0.68 6.49 2.17
C LEU A 193 1.65 6.93 3.29
N ASP A 194 1.55 8.18 3.77
CA ASP A 194 2.42 8.78 4.81
C ASP A 194 2.37 8.04 6.18
N GLU A 195 1.51 7.03 6.32
CA GLU A 195 1.25 6.28 7.56
C GLU A 195 2.02 4.95 7.69
N PHE A 196 2.71 4.48 6.63
CA PHE A 196 3.46 3.21 6.66
C PHE A 196 4.92 3.37 7.05
N ASP A 197 5.56 4.47 6.66
CA ASP A 197 7.00 4.65 6.78
C ASP A 197 7.37 5.63 7.91
N GLN A 198 8.34 5.26 8.75
CA GLN A 198 8.81 6.11 9.85
C GLN A 198 9.91 7.05 9.35
N ILE A 199 9.65 8.36 9.39
CA ILE A 199 10.61 9.40 9.01
C ILE A 199 11.31 9.92 10.26
N PHE A 200 12.52 9.47 10.57
CA PHE A 200 13.23 9.87 11.78
C PHE A 200 14.75 9.96 11.60
N ILE A 201 15.39 10.69 12.51
CA ILE A 201 16.84 10.74 12.70
C ILE A 201 17.12 10.49 14.19
N GLU A 202 17.95 9.52 14.51
CA GLU A 202 18.30 9.08 15.85
C GLU A 202 19.83 9.11 16.03
N LEU A 203 20.30 9.90 16.99
CA LEU A 203 21.66 9.83 17.49
C LEU A 203 21.65 9.10 18.82
N PHE A 204 22.53 8.11 18.99
CA PHE A 204 22.55 7.29 20.21
C PHE A 204 23.96 6.85 20.61
N SER A 205 24.10 6.60 21.91
CA SER A 205 25.27 6.03 22.58
C SER A 205 24.80 4.91 23.52
N ASP A 206 25.70 4.33 24.31
CA ASP A 206 25.35 3.28 25.28
C ASP A 206 24.48 3.80 26.43
N LYS A 207 24.52 5.11 26.72
CA LYS A 207 23.84 5.75 27.86
C LYS A 207 22.81 6.80 27.49
N TRP A 208 22.67 7.17 26.22
CA TRP A 208 21.70 8.19 25.81
C TRP A 208 21.25 8.01 24.37
N ASN A 209 20.05 8.50 24.05
CA ASN A 209 19.59 8.68 22.68
C ASN A 209 18.84 10.01 22.53
N VAL A 210 18.89 10.55 21.32
CA VAL A 210 18.13 11.72 20.87
C VAL A 210 17.54 11.37 19.52
N ARG A 211 16.21 11.39 19.41
CA ARG A 211 15.49 11.06 18.18
C ARG A 211 14.60 12.21 17.78
N ALA A 212 14.66 12.61 16.51
CA ALA A 212 13.84 13.64 15.89
C ALA A 212 13.05 13.06 14.71
N GLY A 213 11.88 13.62 14.41
CA GLY A 213 10.96 13.11 13.39
C GLY A 213 9.89 12.23 14.01
N ASP A 214 9.61 11.08 13.41
CA ASP A 214 8.56 10.18 13.85
C ASP A 214 8.97 9.42 15.11
N LEU A 215 8.15 9.58 16.14
CA LEU A 215 8.33 9.02 17.45
C LEU A 215 7.17 8.11 17.79
N PHE A 216 7.49 7.08 18.56
CA PHE A 216 6.53 6.20 19.18
C PHE A 216 6.63 6.39 20.68
N LEU A 217 5.71 7.18 21.24
CA LEU A 217 5.65 7.42 22.68
C LEU A 217 4.81 6.32 23.32
N GLU A 218 5.33 5.65 24.33
CA GLU A 218 4.61 4.58 25.03
C GLU A 218 4.88 4.64 26.53
N ASN A 219 3.83 4.38 27.32
CA ASN A 219 3.94 4.08 28.74
C ASN A 219 3.06 2.87 29.07
N ARG A 220 3.68 1.78 29.51
CA ARG A 220 3.02 0.57 30.05
C ARG A 220 3.38 0.30 31.51
N GLN A 221 4.14 1.20 32.15
CA GLN A 221 4.57 1.07 33.54
C GLN A 221 3.52 1.64 34.50
N SER A 222 2.90 2.77 34.14
CA SER A 222 1.83 3.42 34.90
C SER A 222 0.46 2.89 34.46
N ARG A 223 -0.41 2.55 35.42
CA ARG A 223 -1.80 2.16 35.13
C ARG A 223 -2.66 3.37 34.80
N PHE A 224 -2.43 4.50 35.47
CA PHE A 224 -3.20 5.73 35.30
C PHE A 224 -2.72 6.59 34.12
N LEU A 225 -1.48 6.40 33.66
CA LEU A 225 -0.91 6.98 32.44
C LEU A 225 -0.48 5.88 31.48
N ASN A 226 -1.43 5.05 31.07
CA ASN A 226 -1.21 4.01 30.08
C ASN A 226 -1.55 4.53 28.67
N PHE A 227 -0.57 4.57 27.77
CA PHE A 227 -0.80 5.01 26.39
C PHE A 227 0.27 4.50 25.41
N ASN A 228 -0.07 4.53 24.13
CA ASN A 228 0.85 4.46 23.00
C ASN A 228 0.45 5.55 22.01
N LYS A 229 1.40 6.24 21.38
CA LYS A 229 1.07 7.26 20.40
C LYS A 229 2.16 7.39 19.35
N LYS A 230 1.74 7.43 18.09
CA LYS A 230 2.59 7.85 16.98
C LYS A 230 2.51 9.38 16.85
N VAL A 231 3.64 10.05 17.00
CA VAL A 231 3.75 11.52 16.98
C VAL A 231 4.98 11.94 16.19
N GLN A 232 5.09 13.21 15.84
CA GLN A 232 6.24 13.76 15.15
C GLN A 232 6.89 14.88 15.97
N GLY A 233 8.13 14.71 16.41
CA GLY A 233 8.79 15.68 17.27
C GLY A 233 10.21 15.29 17.66
N LEU A 234 10.61 15.66 18.87
CA LEU A 234 11.92 15.38 19.46
C LEU A 234 11.74 14.57 20.76
N SER A 235 12.50 13.49 20.92
CA SER A 235 12.61 12.74 22.17
C SER A 235 14.06 12.57 22.58
N THR A 236 14.30 12.58 23.89
CA THR A 236 15.61 12.33 24.49
C THR A 236 15.45 11.29 25.60
N HIS A 237 16.45 10.42 25.74
CA HIS A 237 16.52 9.41 26.79
C HIS A 237 17.94 9.34 27.33
N PHE A 238 18.10 9.28 28.64
CA PHE A 238 19.36 9.20 29.35
C PHE A 238 19.28 8.11 30.41
N THR A 239 20.29 7.25 30.44
CA THR A 239 20.47 6.19 31.43
C THR A 239 21.72 6.47 32.26
N PHE A 240 21.55 6.56 33.58
CA PHE A 240 22.62 6.75 34.56
C PHE A 240 22.76 5.53 35.48
N GLY A 241 23.96 5.33 36.01
CA GLY A 241 24.28 4.24 36.94
C GLY A 241 24.72 2.94 36.24
N ASP A 242 24.73 1.86 37.02
CA ASP A 242 25.20 0.52 36.65
C ASP A 242 24.08 -0.53 36.84
N THR A 243 24.34 -1.81 36.55
CA THR A 243 23.33 -2.88 36.53
C THR A 243 22.52 -3.06 37.83
N GLY A 244 23.05 -2.70 39.00
CA GLY A 244 22.34 -2.79 40.29
C GLY A 244 21.69 -1.48 40.77
N SER A 245 21.92 -0.36 40.08
CA SER A 245 21.28 0.92 40.38
C SER A 245 21.22 1.75 39.11
N LYS A 246 20.04 1.76 38.47
CA LYS A 246 19.81 2.38 37.17
C LYS A 246 18.81 3.52 37.32
N THR A 247 19.10 4.66 36.72
CA THR A 247 18.16 5.79 36.60
C THR A 247 17.93 6.08 35.14
N ASP A 248 16.68 6.02 34.68
CA ASP A 248 16.30 6.42 33.35
C ASP A 248 15.53 7.74 33.40
N ILE A 249 15.94 8.69 32.57
CA ILE A 249 15.29 10.00 32.39
C ILE A 249 14.94 10.13 30.93
N PHE A 250 13.71 10.51 30.62
CA PHE A 250 13.32 10.81 29.25
C PHE A 250 12.39 12.01 29.17
N ALA A 251 12.41 12.67 28.03
CA ALA A 251 11.53 13.78 27.71
C ALA A 251 11.28 13.80 26.20
N ALA A 252 10.05 14.08 25.80
CA ALA A 252 9.62 14.21 24.43
C ALA A 252 8.63 15.36 24.25
N GLY A 253 8.74 16.05 23.12
CA GLY A 253 7.82 17.11 22.68
C GLY A 253 7.53 16.92 21.20
N ALA A 254 6.25 16.81 20.83
CA ALA A 254 5.85 16.41 19.49
C ALA A 254 4.46 16.90 19.08
N LEU A 255 4.17 16.84 17.78
CA LEU A 255 2.84 17.03 17.21
C LEU A 255 2.12 15.69 17.07
N VAL A 256 0.85 15.66 17.45
CA VAL A 256 0.01 14.46 17.39
C VAL A 256 -0.50 14.23 15.96
N ARG A 257 -0.38 12.99 15.46
CA ARG A 257 -0.88 12.60 14.11
C ARG A 257 -2.36 12.18 14.09
N GLY A 258 -2.88 11.65 15.19
CA GLY A 258 -4.27 11.22 15.27
C GLY A 258 -4.76 10.96 16.69
N GLN A 259 -6.06 10.67 16.79
CA GLN A 259 -6.78 10.51 18.05
C GLN A 259 -7.38 9.13 18.18
N TYR A 260 -7.41 8.61 19.41
CA TYR A 260 -8.01 7.33 19.72
C TYR A 260 -9.53 7.39 19.60
N THR A 261 -10.10 6.41 18.91
CA THR A 261 -11.54 6.16 18.86
C THR A 261 -11.83 4.68 19.00
N ARG A 262 -13.10 4.37 19.25
CA ARG A 262 -13.59 3.00 19.40
C ARG A 262 -14.85 2.82 18.58
N SER A 263 -14.88 1.77 17.78
CA SER A 263 -16.10 1.27 17.13
C SER A 263 -16.54 -0.04 17.79
N THR A 264 -17.78 -0.07 18.27
CA THR A 264 -18.39 -1.23 18.93
C THR A 264 -19.62 -1.67 18.17
N PHE A 265 -19.71 -2.95 17.82
CA PHE A 265 -20.87 -3.54 17.17
C PHE A 265 -20.96 -5.04 17.47
N VAL A 266 -22.14 -5.62 17.21
CA VAL A 266 -22.35 -7.07 17.29
C VAL A 266 -22.15 -7.68 15.91
N GLY A 267 -21.52 -8.85 15.86
CA GLY A 267 -21.36 -9.65 14.66
C GLY A 267 -22.71 -10.00 14.02
N GLN A 268 -22.67 -10.39 12.76
CA GLN A 268 -23.87 -10.83 12.04
C GLN A 268 -23.64 -12.26 11.58
N GLU A 269 -24.68 -13.10 11.66
CA GLU A 269 -24.54 -14.53 11.42
C GLU A 269 -23.96 -14.83 10.02
N GLY A 270 -22.79 -15.49 10.00
CA GLY A 270 -22.11 -15.82 8.76
C GLY A 270 -21.76 -14.59 7.91
N ASN A 271 -21.36 -13.47 8.52
CA ASN A 271 -20.84 -12.31 7.80
C ASN A 271 -19.40 -12.05 8.20
N GLN A 272 -18.44 -12.32 7.30
CA GLN A 272 -17.03 -12.02 7.56
C GLN A 272 -16.65 -10.55 7.29
N GLY A 273 -17.59 -9.70 6.89
CA GLY A 273 -17.35 -8.31 6.52
C GLY A 273 -17.34 -8.10 5.00
N PRO A 274 -16.92 -6.91 4.54
CA PRO A 274 -16.34 -5.83 5.35
C PRO A 274 -17.31 -5.18 6.36
N TYR A 275 -16.77 -4.72 7.49
CA TYR A 275 -17.45 -3.91 8.50
C TYR A 275 -16.83 -2.52 8.56
N LYS A 276 -17.65 -1.48 8.54
CA LYS A 276 -17.20 -0.10 8.49
C LYS A 276 -16.82 0.43 9.88
N LEU A 277 -15.64 1.03 9.97
CA LEU A 277 -15.17 1.80 11.12
C LEU A 277 -15.68 3.25 10.99
N LYS A 278 -16.13 3.83 12.10
CA LYS A 278 -16.75 5.17 12.13
C LYS A 278 -16.05 6.08 13.14
N GLY A 279 -15.93 7.35 12.79
CA GLY A 279 -15.43 8.39 13.68
C GLY A 279 -16.35 8.66 14.87
N PRO A 280 -15.86 9.41 15.89
CA PRO A 280 -16.60 9.66 17.13
C PRO A 280 -17.99 10.29 16.94
N ASN A 281 -18.18 11.11 15.89
CA ASN A 281 -19.46 11.77 15.61
C ASN A 281 -20.27 11.06 14.52
N GLY A 282 -19.89 9.82 14.18
CA GLY A 282 -20.53 9.02 13.13
C GLY A 282 -19.97 9.26 11.73
N GLU A 283 -18.80 9.91 11.61
CA GLU A 283 -18.12 10.11 10.34
C GLU A 283 -17.83 8.75 9.68
N LEU A 284 -18.31 8.58 8.45
CA LEU A 284 -18.08 7.37 7.66
C LEU A 284 -16.73 7.39 6.93
N TYR A 285 -16.11 8.56 6.76
CA TYR A 285 -14.77 8.66 6.19
C TYR A 285 -13.78 8.93 7.32
N VAL A 286 -13.24 7.85 7.87
CA VAL A 286 -12.12 7.89 8.82
C VAL A 286 -10.91 7.24 8.18
N LEU A 287 -9.85 8.02 8.01
CA LEU A 287 -8.55 7.48 7.66
C LEU A 287 -7.95 6.89 8.93
N VAL A 288 -7.87 5.56 8.97
CA VAL A 288 -7.35 4.82 10.13
C VAL A 288 -5.84 4.78 10.05
N ILE A 289 -5.16 5.18 11.13
CA ILE A 289 -3.70 5.13 11.22
C ILE A 289 -3.26 3.68 11.20
N SER A 290 -2.39 3.33 10.24
CA SER A 290 -1.94 1.96 10.01
C SER A 290 -1.27 1.35 11.25
N GLY A 291 -1.73 0.17 11.65
CA GLY A 291 -1.23 -0.55 12.83
C GLY A 291 -1.55 0.07 14.18
N SER A 292 -2.44 1.06 14.23
CA SER A 292 -2.98 1.57 15.50
C SER A 292 -4.13 0.71 16.04
N GLU A 293 -4.70 -0.18 15.22
CA GLU A 293 -5.92 -0.91 15.55
C GLU A 293 -5.70 -2.09 16.51
N ARG A 294 -6.65 -2.27 17.42
CA ARG A 294 -6.78 -3.41 18.33
C ARG A 294 -8.21 -3.93 18.24
N VAL A 295 -8.35 -5.11 17.67
CA VAL A 295 -9.64 -5.76 17.43
C VAL A 295 -9.90 -6.80 18.51
N TYR A 296 -10.96 -6.62 19.27
CA TYR A 296 -11.41 -7.53 20.32
C TYR A 296 -12.72 -8.19 19.94
N VAL A 297 -12.80 -9.51 20.06
CA VAL A 297 -14.06 -10.27 19.93
C VAL A 297 -14.36 -10.99 21.23
N ASN A 298 -15.48 -10.65 21.88
CA ASN A 298 -15.85 -11.12 23.21
C ASN A 298 -14.72 -10.95 24.25
N GLY A 299 -13.98 -9.83 24.16
CA GLY A 299 -12.82 -9.53 25.01
C GLY A 299 -11.49 -10.15 24.58
N ILE A 300 -11.45 -10.99 23.54
CA ILE A 300 -10.23 -11.64 23.05
C ILE A 300 -9.59 -10.77 21.95
N LEU A 301 -8.33 -10.37 22.15
CA LEU A 301 -7.56 -9.64 21.13
C LEU A 301 -7.21 -10.56 19.95
N LEU A 302 -7.57 -10.13 18.74
CA LEU A 302 -7.30 -10.84 17.50
C LEU A 302 -6.01 -10.40 16.82
N LYS A 303 -5.48 -11.24 15.93
CA LYS A 303 -4.27 -10.98 15.16
C LYS A 303 -4.58 -10.59 13.71
N ARG A 304 -3.95 -9.52 13.24
CA ARG A 304 -4.03 -9.06 11.85
C ARG A 304 -3.23 -9.95 10.89
N GLY A 305 -3.73 -10.18 9.68
CA GLY A 305 -3.04 -10.78 8.54
C GLY A 305 -3.92 -11.75 7.74
N GLU A 306 -3.63 -11.95 6.46
CA GLU A 306 -4.42 -12.88 5.61
C GLU A 306 -4.41 -14.33 6.12
N SER A 307 -3.30 -14.75 6.75
CA SER A 307 -3.14 -16.05 7.41
C SER A 307 -3.56 -16.05 8.88
N ASN A 308 -4.06 -14.94 9.41
CA ASN A 308 -4.50 -14.76 10.80
C ASN A 308 -6.02 -14.50 10.86
N ASP A 309 -6.50 -13.75 11.86
CA ASP A 309 -7.92 -13.67 12.20
C ASP A 309 -8.69 -12.63 11.38
N TYR A 310 -8.05 -11.50 11.02
CA TYR A 310 -8.68 -10.43 10.25
C TYR A 310 -7.68 -9.63 9.41
N ILE A 311 -8.20 -8.87 8.46
CA ILE A 311 -7.50 -7.84 7.69
C ILE A 311 -8.27 -6.52 7.78
N ILE A 312 -7.60 -5.40 7.52
CA ILE A 312 -8.19 -4.07 7.53
C ILE A 312 -7.74 -3.31 6.28
N ASP A 313 -8.69 -2.63 5.64
CA ASP A 313 -8.43 -1.61 4.64
C ASP A 313 -8.43 -0.26 5.37
N TYR A 314 -7.23 0.33 5.52
CA TYR A 314 -7.04 1.58 6.26
C TYR A 314 -7.66 2.80 5.58
N ASN A 315 -7.78 2.75 4.25
CA ASN A 315 -8.27 3.86 3.45
C ASN A 315 -9.80 3.84 3.36
N ALA A 316 -10.35 2.64 3.18
CA ALA A 316 -11.79 2.44 3.31
C ALA A 316 -12.24 2.50 4.78
N GLY A 317 -11.34 2.37 5.76
CA GLY A 317 -11.71 2.25 7.17
C GLY A 317 -12.61 1.02 7.39
N GLU A 318 -12.27 -0.11 6.79
CA GLU A 318 -13.08 -1.33 6.77
C GLU A 318 -12.31 -2.53 7.29
N ILE A 319 -12.93 -3.33 8.16
CA ILE A 319 -12.36 -4.58 8.66
C ILE A 319 -13.04 -5.80 8.05
N ARG A 320 -12.28 -6.81 7.65
CA ARG A 320 -12.76 -8.10 7.17
C ARG A 320 -12.12 -9.23 7.95
N PHE A 321 -12.93 -10.11 8.53
CA PHE A 321 -12.47 -11.33 9.18
C PHE A 321 -12.13 -12.39 8.13
N THR A 322 -11.12 -13.22 8.39
CA THR A 322 -10.74 -14.30 7.47
C THR A 322 -11.64 -15.52 7.67
N SER A 323 -11.64 -16.46 6.72
CA SER A 323 -12.29 -17.77 6.90
C SER A 323 -11.88 -18.48 8.20
N LEU A 324 -10.67 -18.22 8.73
CA LEU A 324 -10.13 -18.87 9.91
C LEU A 324 -10.79 -18.42 11.22
N PHE A 325 -11.48 -17.27 11.22
CA PHE A 325 -12.18 -16.73 12.39
C PHE A 325 -13.67 -16.46 12.08
N PRO A 326 -14.54 -17.49 12.10
CA PRO A 326 -15.95 -17.35 11.76
C PRO A 326 -16.73 -16.45 12.71
N ILE A 327 -17.21 -15.31 12.20
CA ILE A 327 -18.13 -14.40 12.92
C ILE A 327 -19.55 -14.96 13.05
N THR A 328 -20.13 -14.85 14.25
CA THR A 328 -21.52 -15.19 14.57
C THR A 328 -22.30 -13.99 15.09
N SER A 329 -23.63 -14.11 15.13
CA SER A 329 -24.55 -13.09 15.65
C SER A 329 -24.41 -12.82 17.15
N GLU A 330 -23.74 -13.70 17.92
CA GLU A 330 -23.56 -13.51 19.38
C GLU A 330 -22.22 -12.86 19.76
N MET A 331 -21.37 -12.55 18.77
CA MET A 331 -20.04 -12.00 19.01
C MET A 331 -20.08 -10.48 19.19
N ARG A 332 -19.55 -9.98 20.31
CA ARG A 332 -19.31 -8.54 20.51
C ARG A 332 -17.96 -8.17 19.94
N ILE A 333 -17.94 -7.24 18.99
CA ILE A 333 -16.75 -6.78 18.31
C ILE A 333 -16.47 -5.35 18.79
N ASN A 334 -15.30 -5.15 19.37
CA ASN A 334 -14.80 -3.85 19.81
C ASN A 334 -13.48 -3.58 19.10
N ILE A 335 -13.39 -2.46 18.41
CA ILE A 335 -12.21 -2.09 17.63
C ILE A 335 -11.77 -0.73 18.11
N GLU A 336 -10.60 -0.68 18.73
CA GLU A 336 -9.94 0.58 19.08
C GLU A 336 -8.90 0.89 18.04
N TYR A 337 -8.80 2.13 17.60
CA TYR A 337 -7.85 2.56 16.58
C TYR A 337 -7.61 4.06 16.69
N GLN A 338 -6.54 4.55 16.08
CA GLN A 338 -6.33 5.98 15.90
C GLN A 338 -6.82 6.38 14.51
N TYR A 339 -7.49 7.53 14.42
CA TYR A 339 -7.87 8.13 13.15
C TYR A 339 -7.23 9.52 13.03
N THR A 340 -6.96 9.97 11.81
CA THR A 340 -6.46 11.32 11.60
C THR A 340 -7.59 12.33 11.80
N ASP A 341 -7.59 12.97 12.96
CA ASP A 341 -8.41 14.14 13.23
C ASP A 341 -7.57 15.39 12.96
N ARG A 342 -8.00 16.24 12.02
CA ARG A 342 -7.26 17.43 11.58
C ARG A 342 -8.02 18.72 11.89
N ASN A 343 -8.77 18.79 12.98
CA ASN A 343 -9.46 20.03 13.36
C ASN A 343 -8.49 21.11 13.87
N TYR A 344 -7.54 20.77 14.76
CA TYR A 344 -6.54 21.67 15.32
C TYR A 344 -5.14 21.06 15.26
N THR A 345 -4.11 21.93 15.25
CA THR A 345 -2.74 21.49 15.55
C THR A 345 -2.65 21.10 17.02
N ARG A 346 -2.20 19.88 17.30
CA ARG A 346 -2.14 19.34 18.66
C ARG A 346 -0.72 19.01 19.08
N TYR A 347 -0.31 19.56 20.22
CA TYR A 347 1.00 19.32 20.80
C TYR A 347 0.91 18.31 21.95
N VAL A 348 1.89 17.42 22.05
CA VAL A 348 2.10 16.51 23.17
C VAL A 348 3.48 16.73 23.78
N ALA A 349 3.52 16.81 25.12
CA ALA A 349 4.73 16.73 25.92
C ALA A 349 4.62 15.51 26.83
N TYR A 350 5.68 14.71 26.89
CA TYR A 350 5.75 13.54 27.74
C TYR A 350 7.14 13.43 28.35
N GLY A 351 7.24 13.28 29.66
CA GLY A 351 8.52 13.11 30.35
C GLY A 351 8.38 12.27 31.59
N GLY A 352 9.49 11.65 32.01
CA GLY A 352 9.50 10.83 33.19
C GLY A 352 10.89 10.50 33.69
N VAL A 353 10.92 10.09 34.95
CA VAL A 353 12.13 9.63 35.64
C VAL A 353 11.80 8.34 36.36
N THR A 354 12.60 7.30 36.15
CA THR A 354 12.53 6.05 36.92
C THR A 354 13.88 5.77 37.56
N HIS A 355 13.86 5.30 38.80
CA HIS A 355 15.04 4.79 39.49
C HIS A 355 14.76 3.37 39.95
N GLU A 356 15.63 2.43 39.58
CA GLU A 356 15.50 1.01 39.87
C GLU A 356 16.72 0.52 40.64
N ARG A 357 16.46 -0.25 41.70
CA ARG A 357 17.42 -1.05 42.47
C ARG A 357 16.84 -2.45 42.69
N ASP A 358 17.66 -3.37 43.18
CA ASP A 358 17.27 -4.77 43.40
C ASP A 358 16.02 -4.92 44.29
N THR A 359 15.88 -4.11 45.34
CA THR A 359 14.79 -4.22 46.33
C THR A 359 13.70 -3.18 46.15
N TRP A 360 13.89 -2.13 45.34
CA TRP A 360 12.88 -1.09 45.18
C TRP A 360 13.03 -0.32 43.87
N SER A 361 11.92 0.26 43.42
CA SER A 361 11.91 1.19 42.29
C SER A 361 10.89 2.29 42.52
N VAL A 362 11.20 3.50 42.04
CA VAL A 362 10.25 4.62 42.02
C VAL A 362 10.21 5.22 40.63
N GLY A 363 9.06 5.77 40.24
CA GLY A 363 8.86 6.40 38.95
C GLY A 363 7.91 7.58 39.05
N GLY A 364 8.19 8.63 38.28
CA GLY A 364 7.30 9.76 38.09
C GLY A 364 7.15 10.08 36.61
N PHE A 365 5.94 10.35 36.17
CA PHE A 365 5.62 10.61 34.76
C PHE A 365 4.70 11.83 34.64
N LEU A 366 4.93 12.63 33.61
CA LEU A 366 4.13 13.79 33.24
C LEU A 366 3.75 13.67 31.77
N TYR A 367 2.47 13.87 31.47
CA TYR A 367 1.92 13.89 30.13
C TYR A 367 1.03 15.12 29.97
N SER A 368 1.16 15.82 28.86
CA SER A 368 0.30 16.93 28.49
C SER A 368 0.04 16.84 27.00
N GLU A 369 -1.24 16.86 26.61
CA GLU A 369 -1.68 16.90 25.21
C GLU A 369 -2.72 18.01 25.08
N SER A 370 -2.48 18.98 24.20
CA SER A 370 -3.31 20.17 24.10
C SER A 370 -3.40 20.68 22.66
N ASP A 371 -4.62 21.07 22.27
CA ASP A 371 -4.92 21.73 21.00
C ASP A 371 -4.52 23.20 21.03
N ILE A 372 -3.94 23.68 19.92
CA ILE A 372 -3.61 25.09 19.75
C ILE A 372 -4.83 25.82 19.20
N LYS A 373 -5.56 26.52 20.08
CA LYS A 373 -6.78 27.28 19.73
C LYS A 373 -6.61 28.29 18.59
N SER A 374 -5.38 28.79 18.36
CA SER A 374 -5.05 29.76 17.32
C SER A 374 -4.57 29.14 15.99
N GLN A 375 -4.51 27.81 15.88
CA GLN A 375 -4.07 27.11 14.67
C GLN A 375 -5.07 26.01 14.26
N PRO A 376 -6.32 26.37 13.90
CA PRO A 376 -7.23 25.44 13.25
C PRO A 376 -6.65 24.98 11.91
N LEU A 377 -6.88 23.71 11.56
CA LEU A 377 -6.37 23.09 10.34
C LEU A 377 -7.50 22.89 9.32
N GLN A 378 -8.47 22.01 9.60
CA GLN A 378 -9.62 21.76 8.71
C GLN A 378 -10.84 22.64 9.03
N GLN A 379 -10.99 23.09 10.27
CA GLN A 379 -12.14 23.87 10.71
C GLN A 379 -11.79 25.35 10.79
N ASN A 380 -11.94 26.08 9.67
CA ASN A 380 -11.75 27.53 9.69
C ASN A 380 -12.96 28.18 10.41
N LEU A 381 -12.72 28.71 11.61
CA LEU A 381 -13.77 29.23 12.48
C LEU A 381 -13.99 30.74 12.27
N SER A 382 -15.25 31.15 12.09
CA SER A 382 -15.63 32.57 12.14
C SER A 382 -15.72 33.08 13.59
N ALA A 383 -15.78 34.40 13.77
CA ALA A 383 -15.94 35.00 15.10
C ALA A 383 -17.25 34.55 15.78
N GLU A 384 -18.33 34.43 15.01
CA GLU A 384 -19.63 33.94 15.49
C GLU A 384 -19.55 32.47 15.91
N GLN A 385 -18.81 31.64 15.17
CA GLN A 385 -18.61 30.24 15.52
C GLN A 385 -17.75 30.07 16.78
N ILE A 386 -16.75 30.93 16.99
CA ILE A 386 -15.98 30.97 18.25
C ILE A 386 -16.88 31.37 19.42
N GLN A 387 -17.78 32.34 19.22
CA GLN A 387 -18.75 32.73 20.25
C GLN A 387 -19.67 31.56 20.63
N ILE A 388 -20.18 30.80 19.64
CA ILE A 388 -20.98 29.58 19.88
C ILE A 388 -20.18 28.59 20.73
N LEU A 389 -18.90 28.34 20.41
CA LEU A 389 -18.04 27.47 21.22
C LEU A 389 -17.82 28.01 22.64
N SER A 390 -17.60 29.31 22.80
CA SER A 390 -17.42 29.94 24.12
C SER A 390 -18.67 29.82 25.00
N GLU A 391 -19.87 29.92 24.43
CA GLU A 391 -21.15 29.84 25.14
C GLU A 391 -21.61 28.39 25.39
N ALA A 392 -21.12 27.44 24.60
CA ALA A 392 -21.49 26.03 24.70
C ALA A 392 -20.98 25.34 25.98
N GLY A 393 -19.95 25.87 26.63
CA GLY A 393 -19.26 25.19 27.74
C GLY A 393 -18.74 23.82 27.29
N ASN A 394 -18.98 22.78 28.10
CA ASN A 394 -18.57 21.41 27.78
C ASN A 394 -19.62 20.58 27.01
N ASP A 395 -20.71 21.20 26.51
CA ASP A 395 -21.87 20.51 25.88
C ASP A 395 -21.80 20.49 24.34
N PRO A 396 -21.52 19.34 23.69
CA PRO A 396 -21.44 19.24 22.23
C PRO A 396 -22.77 19.51 21.52
N SER A 397 -23.92 19.38 22.19
CA SER A 397 -25.22 19.63 21.56
C SER A 397 -25.44 21.12 21.23
N LYS A 398 -24.71 22.00 21.91
CA LYS A 398 -24.71 23.46 21.68
C LYS A 398 -23.64 23.91 20.68
N MET A 399 -22.74 23.02 20.26
CA MET A 399 -21.63 23.32 19.35
C MET A 399 -22.04 23.18 17.86
N ASN A 400 -23.14 23.82 17.46
CA ASN A 400 -23.66 23.76 16.09
C ASN A 400 -23.73 25.15 15.46
N ALA A 401 -23.25 25.29 14.23
CA ALA A 401 -23.35 26.53 13.45
C ALA A 401 -24.10 26.33 12.13
N PRO A 402 -24.73 27.38 11.56
CA PRO A 402 -25.26 27.33 10.19
C PRO A 402 -24.16 26.98 9.18
N SER A 403 -24.49 26.13 8.20
CA SER A 403 -23.52 25.66 7.19
C SER A 403 -23.44 26.50 5.92
N ALA A 404 -24.46 27.30 5.65
CA ALA A 404 -24.66 27.92 4.35
C ALA A 404 -23.83 29.19 4.19
N TYR A 405 -23.11 29.30 3.08
CA TYR A 405 -22.40 30.53 2.68
C TYR A 405 -22.62 30.84 1.19
N PRO A 406 -22.68 32.12 0.79
CA PRO A 406 -22.81 32.49 -0.63
C PRO A 406 -21.64 31.97 -1.46
N ASP A 407 -21.90 31.44 -2.66
CA ASP A 407 -20.88 30.92 -3.57
C ASP A 407 -21.26 31.21 -5.03
N SER A 408 -20.26 31.31 -5.92
CA SER A 408 -20.48 31.59 -7.33
C SER A 408 -20.93 30.34 -8.10
N TYR A 409 -21.78 30.54 -9.10
CA TYR A 409 -22.18 29.47 -10.02
C TYR A 409 -20.97 28.76 -10.64
N SER A 410 -21.03 27.44 -10.68
CA SER A 410 -20.11 26.58 -11.40
C SER A 410 -20.83 25.29 -11.75
N GLU A 411 -20.62 24.81 -12.98
CA GLU A 411 -21.18 23.54 -13.47
C GLU A 411 -20.71 22.34 -12.63
N ASN A 412 -19.58 22.47 -11.91
CA ASN A 412 -19.01 21.43 -11.05
C ASN A 412 -19.47 21.51 -9.57
N LYS A 413 -20.45 22.36 -9.23
CA LYS A 413 -20.92 22.56 -7.84
C LYS A 413 -22.42 22.29 -7.70
N ILE A 414 -22.81 21.64 -6.60
CA ILE A 414 -24.22 21.57 -6.17
C ILE A 414 -24.51 22.77 -5.27
N LEU A 415 -25.36 23.67 -5.74
CA LEU A 415 -25.69 24.93 -5.07
C LEU A 415 -27.19 25.01 -4.75
N TYR A 416 -27.54 25.85 -3.77
CA TYR A 416 -28.90 26.03 -3.28
C TYR A 416 -29.26 27.51 -3.25
N LYS A 417 -30.51 27.86 -3.55
CA LYS A 417 -31.06 29.17 -3.25
C LYS A 417 -31.73 29.17 -1.88
N LYS A 418 -31.65 30.30 -1.19
CA LYS A 418 -32.30 30.51 0.09
C LYS A 418 -33.76 30.93 -0.12
N VAL A 419 -34.69 30.23 0.49
CA VAL A 419 -36.14 30.49 0.44
C VAL A 419 -36.75 30.40 1.83
N ILE A 420 -37.92 31.00 2.04
CA ILE A 420 -38.66 30.90 3.31
C ILE A 420 -39.89 30.04 3.06
N VAL A 421 -40.02 28.92 3.78
CA VAL A 421 -41.17 28.01 3.71
C VAL A 421 -41.81 27.95 5.10
N ASN A 422 -43.09 28.33 5.23
CA ASN A 422 -43.81 28.37 6.51
C ASN A 422 -43.10 29.13 7.64
N GLY A 423 -42.42 30.24 7.32
CA GLY A 423 -41.67 31.05 8.29
C GLY A 423 -40.29 30.52 8.66
N VAL A 424 -39.86 29.37 8.11
CA VAL A 424 -38.54 28.78 8.31
C VAL A 424 -37.65 29.06 7.12
N THR A 425 -36.39 29.44 7.37
CA THR A 425 -35.38 29.61 6.31
C THR A 425 -34.91 28.24 5.83
N THR A 426 -35.03 28.01 4.53
CA THR A 426 -34.81 26.73 3.85
C THR A 426 -33.92 26.92 2.62
N TYR A 427 -33.15 25.90 2.25
CA TYR A 427 -32.27 25.90 1.09
C TYR A 427 -32.81 24.92 0.05
N VAL A 428 -33.14 25.42 -1.14
CA VAL A 428 -33.68 24.62 -2.26
C VAL A 428 -32.64 24.59 -3.37
N TYR A 429 -32.37 23.43 -3.94
CA TYR A 429 -31.39 23.29 -5.04
C TYR A 429 -31.67 24.28 -6.19
N SER A 430 -30.61 24.92 -6.70
CA SER A 430 -30.69 25.79 -7.87
C SER A 430 -29.40 25.73 -8.69
N ASN A 431 -29.54 25.68 -10.01
CA ASN A 431 -28.48 25.77 -11.01
C ASN A 431 -28.61 27.02 -11.90
N ASN A 432 -29.43 27.99 -11.50
CA ASN A 432 -29.60 29.23 -12.25
C ASN A 432 -28.48 30.23 -11.90
N PRO A 433 -27.62 30.64 -12.85
CA PRO A 433 -26.55 31.62 -12.58
C PRO A 433 -27.06 33.01 -12.13
N GLN A 434 -28.35 33.30 -12.31
CA GLN A 434 -28.97 34.56 -11.91
C GLN A 434 -29.52 34.56 -10.46
N ASP A 435 -29.59 33.39 -9.81
CA ASP A 435 -30.01 33.30 -8.42
C ASP A 435 -28.84 33.66 -7.48
N GLU A 436 -29.15 34.13 -6.26
CA GLU A 436 -28.15 34.16 -5.19
C GLU A 436 -27.96 32.73 -4.67
N LEU A 437 -26.81 32.15 -5.02
CA LEU A 437 -26.50 30.75 -4.76
C LEU A 437 -25.67 30.59 -3.47
N TYR A 438 -25.98 29.53 -2.74
CA TYR A 438 -25.36 29.16 -1.49
C TYR A 438 -24.78 27.75 -1.60
N ASN A 439 -23.57 27.59 -1.10
CA ASN A 439 -23.01 26.28 -0.81
C ASN A 439 -23.49 25.87 0.58
N VAL A 440 -24.14 24.71 0.69
CA VAL A 440 -24.81 24.26 1.92
C VAL A 440 -24.35 22.85 2.26
N ARG A 441 -23.90 22.65 3.50
CA ARG A 441 -23.48 21.33 3.99
C ARG A 441 -24.58 20.73 4.88
N PHE A 442 -25.10 19.61 4.45
CA PHE A 442 -26.13 18.87 5.20
C PHE A 442 -25.49 17.82 6.11
N THR A 443 -25.76 17.91 7.41
CA THR A 443 -25.28 16.95 8.43
C THR A 443 -26.40 15.98 8.77
N LEU A 444 -26.08 14.68 8.82
CA LEU A 444 -27.01 13.64 9.28
C LEU A 444 -27.23 13.80 10.79
N VAL A 445 -28.46 14.17 11.17
CA VAL A 445 -28.85 14.33 12.58
C VAL A 445 -29.58 13.11 13.12
N GLY A 446 -30.12 12.25 12.24
CA GLY A 446 -30.81 11.01 12.61
C GLY A 446 -32.24 10.98 12.04
N ASN A 447 -32.86 9.81 12.00
CA ASN A 447 -34.20 9.67 11.43
C ASN A 447 -35.24 10.47 12.21
N ASN A 448 -36.07 11.25 11.50
CA ASN A 448 -37.08 12.15 12.07
C ASN A 448 -36.50 13.21 13.04
N GLN A 449 -35.22 13.55 12.88
CA GLN A 449 -34.55 14.59 13.67
C GLN A 449 -34.10 15.77 12.83
N GLY A 450 -34.32 15.75 11.51
CA GLY A 450 -33.97 16.83 10.61
C GLY A 450 -35.07 17.17 9.60
N ASN A 451 -34.88 18.26 8.87
CA ASN A 451 -35.85 18.79 7.91
C ASN A 451 -35.51 18.51 6.44
N TYR A 452 -34.46 17.71 6.16
CA TYR A 452 -34.03 17.39 4.79
C TYR A 452 -33.87 15.89 4.55
N ILE A 453 -34.15 15.45 3.32
CA ILE A 453 -33.86 14.11 2.79
C ILE A 453 -32.95 14.18 1.57
N LEU A 454 -32.34 13.07 1.20
CA LEU A 454 -31.50 12.97 -0.01
C LEU A 454 -32.40 12.66 -1.23
N ALA A 455 -32.35 13.50 -2.26
CA ALA A 455 -33.21 13.41 -3.44
C ALA A 455 -32.54 12.79 -4.68
N ASN A 456 -31.25 13.06 -4.94
CA ASN A 456 -30.53 12.51 -6.11
C ASN A 456 -29.09 12.07 -5.76
N ASN A 457 -28.66 10.91 -6.31
CA ASN A 457 -27.33 10.31 -6.15
C ASN A 457 -26.57 10.03 -7.46
N GLN A 458 -27.11 10.42 -8.63
CA GLN A 458 -26.56 10.06 -9.95
C GLN A 458 -25.61 11.11 -10.56
N ALA A 459 -25.55 12.32 -10.01
CA ALA A 459 -24.58 13.35 -10.41
C ALA A 459 -23.28 13.25 -9.60
N VAL A 460 -22.24 14.00 -9.99
CA VAL A 460 -20.94 14.12 -9.28
C VAL A 460 -21.09 14.63 -7.82
N GLY A 461 -22.31 15.03 -7.38
CA GLY A 461 -22.65 15.41 -6.01
C GLY A 461 -24.09 15.04 -5.55
N ARG A 462 -24.37 15.22 -4.25
CA ARG A 462 -25.65 14.87 -3.59
C ARG A 462 -26.60 16.07 -3.50
N ILE A 463 -27.86 15.87 -3.91
CA ILE A 463 -28.91 16.89 -3.80
C ILE A 463 -29.84 16.57 -2.63
N TYR A 464 -30.07 17.54 -1.75
CA TYR A 464 -30.96 17.43 -0.60
C TYR A 464 -32.26 18.23 -0.83
N GLU A 465 -33.36 17.68 -0.36
CA GLU A 465 -34.69 18.28 -0.47
C GLU A 465 -35.30 18.51 0.91
N TYR A 466 -35.92 19.66 1.10
CA TYR A 466 -36.59 20.03 2.33
C TYR A 466 -37.95 19.33 2.45
N ILE A 467 -38.22 18.77 3.63
CA ILE A 467 -39.53 18.26 4.01
C ILE A 467 -40.01 19.00 5.24
N ALA A 468 -41.19 19.61 5.14
CA ALA A 468 -41.80 20.32 6.25
C ALA A 468 -42.15 19.36 7.42
N PRO A 469 -41.93 19.77 8.68
CA PRO A 469 -42.38 19.03 9.86
C PRO A 469 -43.89 18.78 9.85
N LEU A 470 -44.31 17.60 10.33
CA LEU A 470 -45.71 17.29 10.61
C LEU A 470 -45.97 17.48 12.11
N ASN A 471 -46.89 18.37 12.48
CA ASN A 471 -47.20 18.71 13.88
C ASN A 471 -45.97 19.08 14.74
N GLY A 472 -44.96 19.72 14.14
CA GLY A 472 -43.71 20.10 14.80
C GLY A 472 -42.66 18.99 14.90
N ILE A 473 -42.93 17.79 14.39
CA ILE A 473 -41.95 16.68 14.35
C ILE A 473 -41.26 16.67 12.97
N PRO A 474 -39.94 16.86 12.90
CA PRO A 474 -39.18 16.77 11.65
C PRO A 474 -39.36 15.40 10.99
N GLN A 475 -39.47 15.37 9.66
CA GLN A 475 -39.70 14.14 8.88
C GLN A 475 -38.47 13.69 8.07
N GLY A 476 -37.42 14.51 8.06
CA GLY A 476 -36.15 14.23 7.39
C GLY A 476 -35.09 13.71 8.34
N ASN A 477 -33.89 13.53 7.76
CA ASN A 477 -32.74 12.94 8.46
C ASN A 477 -31.54 13.91 8.55
N TYR A 478 -31.60 15.03 7.82
CA TYR A 478 -30.49 15.97 7.65
C TYR A 478 -30.87 17.40 8.02
N GLU A 479 -29.89 18.17 8.47
CA GLU A 479 -29.99 19.61 8.77
C GLU A 479 -28.84 20.40 8.10
N PRO A 480 -29.05 21.66 7.66
CA PRO A 480 -28.03 22.50 7.04
C PRO A 480 -27.12 23.15 8.09
N ILE A 481 -26.60 22.34 9.02
CA ILE A 481 -25.71 22.74 10.11
C ILE A 481 -24.34 22.10 9.97
N VAL A 482 -23.32 22.73 10.54
CA VAL A 482 -21.99 22.14 10.77
C VAL A 482 -21.81 21.96 12.28
N ARG A 483 -21.39 20.76 12.68
CA ARG A 483 -20.93 20.49 14.06
C ARG A 483 -19.55 21.10 14.23
N LEU A 484 -19.41 22.03 15.17
CA LEU A 484 -18.14 22.64 15.54
C LEU A 484 -17.42 21.75 16.54
N VAL A 485 -16.11 21.63 16.39
CA VAL A 485 -15.24 20.93 17.34
C VAL A 485 -14.48 21.97 18.16
N ALA A 486 -14.59 21.89 19.49
CA ALA A 486 -13.83 22.70 20.42
C ALA A 486 -12.38 22.17 20.59
N PRO A 487 -11.38 23.04 20.77
CA PRO A 487 -10.03 22.63 21.13
C PRO A 487 -10.00 22.08 22.57
N THR A 488 -9.25 21.00 22.80
CA THR A 488 -9.22 20.26 24.08
C THR A 488 -7.83 20.19 24.69
N SER A 489 -7.74 19.87 25.99
CA SER A 489 -6.47 19.64 26.69
C SER A 489 -6.61 18.55 27.75
N ILE A 490 -5.63 17.65 27.82
CA ILE A 490 -5.52 16.64 28.87
C ILE A 490 -4.09 16.62 29.42
N GLN A 491 -3.98 16.72 30.74
CA GLN A 491 -2.73 16.66 31.48
C GLN A 491 -2.84 15.57 32.54
N ILE A 492 -1.82 14.73 32.66
CA ILE A 492 -1.78 13.64 33.63
C ILE A 492 -0.41 13.60 34.28
N ALA A 493 -0.37 13.54 35.61
CA ALA A 493 0.82 13.32 36.39
C ALA A 493 0.66 12.03 37.19
N THR A 494 1.64 11.13 37.14
CA THR A 494 1.63 9.90 37.94
C THR A 494 2.91 9.70 38.72
N PHE A 495 2.78 9.13 39.92
CA PHE A 495 3.88 8.74 40.79
C PHE A 495 3.65 7.31 41.24
N LEU A 496 4.65 6.45 41.09
CA LEU A 496 4.58 5.05 41.48
C LEU A 496 5.82 4.59 42.25
N GLY A 497 5.60 3.64 43.15
CA GLY A 497 6.66 3.03 43.94
C GLY A 497 6.43 1.52 44.04
N LYS A 498 7.52 0.76 44.01
CA LYS A 498 7.56 -0.68 44.19
C LYS A 498 8.63 -1.02 45.22
N PHE A 499 8.30 -1.90 46.16
CA PHE A 499 9.19 -2.35 47.23
C PHE A 499 9.10 -3.88 47.38
N ASN A 500 10.23 -4.55 47.21
CA ASN A 500 10.43 -5.99 47.36
C ASN A 500 11.45 -6.25 48.48
N PRO A 501 11.07 -6.16 49.77
CA PRO A 501 11.99 -6.36 50.89
C PRO A 501 12.54 -7.78 50.96
N SER A 502 11.86 -8.75 50.34
CA SER A 502 12.31 -10.13 50.18
C SER A 502 11.67 -10.75 48.93
N GLU A 503 12.11 -11.94 48.52
CA GLU A 503 11.47 -12.71 47.43
C GLU A 503 10.01 -13.10 47.73
N LYS A 504 9.55 -12.95 48.98
CA LYS A 504 8.22 -13.35 49.46
C LYS A 504 7.22 -12.20 49.52
N THR A 505 7.67 -10.95 49.37
CA THR A 505 6.83 -9.77 49.63
C THR A 505 6.99 -8.77 48.49
N LEU A 506 5.88 -8.33 47.93
CA LEU A 506 5.80 -7.27 46.94
C LEU A 506 4.76 -6.26 47.41
N VAL A 507 5.16 -5.00 47.47
CA VAL A 507 4.26 -3.86 47.69
C VAL A 507 4.45 -2.89 46.54
N ASP A 508 3.37 -2.49 45.88
CA ASP A 508 3.38 -1.42 44.89
C ASP A 508 2.23 -0.45 45.10
N PHE A 509 2.46 0.82 44.80
CA PHE A 509 1.45 1.86 44.84
C PHE A 509 1.61 2.82 43.68
N GLU A 510 0.52 3.48 43.32
CA GLU A 510 0.49 4.47 42.25
C GLU A 510 -0.55 5.55 42.60
N ILE A 511 -0.21 6.81 42.35
CA ILE A 511 -1.11 7.97 42.47
C ILE A 511 -1.12 8.68 41.12
N GLY A 512 -2.30 9.08 40.67
CA GLY A 512 -2.50 9.81 39.43
C GLY A 512 -3.35 11.06 39.64
N LEU A 513 -2.93 12.17 39.03
CA LEU A 513 -3.68 13.42 38.94
C LEU A 513 -3.97 13.71 37.48
N SER A 514 -5.20 14.09 37.14
CA SER A 514 -5.56 14.49 35.79
C SER A 514 -6.23 15.85 35.77
N ASN A 515 -5.99 16.63 34.71
CA ASN A 515 -6.73 17.84 34.38
C ASN A 515 -7.18 17.72 32.91
N ASN A 516 -8.49 17.64 32.66
CA ASN A 516 -9.05 17.42 31.33
C ASN A 516 -10.09 18.50 30.99
N ASP A 517 -9.69 19.43 30.14
CA ASP A 517 -10.51 20.51 29.60
C ASP A 517 -11.04 20.12 28.21
N LYS A 518 -12.36 20.18 28.03
CA LYS A 518 -13.01 19.80 26.76
C LYS A 518 -13.29 21.00 25.84
N ASN A 519 -13.01 22.23 26.28
CA ASN A 519 -13.26 23.42 25.49
C ASN A 519 -12.39 24.61 25.92
N LEU A 520 -11.20 24.75 25.31
CA LEU A 520 -10.28 25.86 25.59
C LEU A 520 -10.78 27.26 25.16
N PHE A 521 -11.99 27.36 24.58
CA PHE A 521 -12.65 28.65 24.30
C PHE A 521 -13.64 29.07 25.41
N SER A 522 -14.03 28.17 26.32
CA SER A 522 -15.00 28.46 27.37
C SER A 522 -14.39 28.28 28.75
N ASN A 523 -14.72 29.18 29.68
CA ASN A 523 -14.40 29.00 31.10
C ASN A 523 -15.58 28.37 31.88
N ILE A 524 -16.69 28.07 31.19
CA ILE A 524 -17.86 27.44 31.80
C ILE A 524 -17.49 25.98 32.10
N ASP A 525 -17.78 25.53 33.32
CA ASP A 525 -17.51 24.18 33.83
C ASP A 525 -16.04 23.82 34.12
N ASP A 526 -15.10 24.77 34.13
CA ASP A 526 -13.67 24.48 34.38
C ASP A 526 -13.36 23.88 35.76
N GLN A 527 -14.24 24.10 36.73
CA GLN A 527 -14.12 23.51 38.08
C GLN A 527 -14.24 21.97 38.05
N ASP A 528 -14.78 21.40 36.97
CA ASP A 528 -14.98 19.96 36.80
C ASP A 528 -13.82 19.25 36.09
N ASN A 529 -12.73 19.94 35.74
CA ASN A 529 -11.66 19.40 34.90
C ASN A 529 -10.67 18.51 35.68
N GLN A 530 -10.55 18.69 37.00
CA GLN A 530 -9.51 18.03 37.82
C GLN A 530 -10.00 16.74 38.48
N GLY A 531 -9.15 15.71 38.51
CA GLY A 531 -9.44 14.44 39.16
C GLY A 531 -8.22 13.75 39.78
N LEU A 532 -8.48 12.90 40.77
CA LEU A 532 -7.48 12.07 41.48
C LEU A 532 -7.77 10.57 41.32
N ALA A 533 -6.71 9.76 41.21
CA ALA A 533 -6.78 8.32 41.29
C ALA A 533 -5.63 7.76 42.15
N GLY A 534 -5.86 6.62 42.80
CA GLY A 534 -4.90 5.95 43.65
C GLY A 534 -5.02 4.44 43.57
N ARG A 535 -3.89 3.74 43.65
CA ARG A 535 -3.83 2.28 43.70
C ARG A 535 -2.80 1.85 44.74
N PHE A 536 -3.15 0.82 45.49
CA PHE A 536 -2.26 0.14 46.43
C PHE A 536 -2.38 -1.38 46.25
N ASN A 537 -1.25 -2.06 46.14
CA ASN A 537 -1.18 -3.50 45.90
C ASN A 537 -0.17 -4.14 46.86
N VAL A 538 -0.57 -5.23 47.49
CA VAL A 538 0.28 -6.04 48.36
C VAL A 538 0.15 -7.49 47.97
N LYS A 539 1.28 -8.18 47.85
CA LYS A 539 1.36 -9.62 47.64
C LYS A 539 2.36 -10.22 48.63
N GLN A 540 1.92 -11.26 49.33
CA GLN A 540 2.72 -11.96 50.34
C GLN A 540 2.68 -13.47 50.11
N ARG A 541 3.85 -14.11 50.06
CA ARG A 541 3.96 -15.57 50.08
C ARG A 541 3.71 -16.08 51.50
N LEU A 542 2.63 -16.83 51.65
CA LEU A 542 2.18 -17.40 52.92
C LEU A 542 2.73 -18.81 53.13
N TRP A 543 2.92 -19.56 52.04
CA TRP A 543 3.39 -20.94 52.09
C TRP A 543 4.29 -21.26 50.89
N SER A 544 5.36 -22.03 51.10
CA SER A 544 6.33 -22.39 50.07
C SER A 544 6.91 -23.79 50.32
N LYS A 545 6.20 -24.84 49.87
CA LYS A 545 6.70 -26.23 49.85
C LYS A 545 6.39 -26.86 48.49
N ARG A 546 5.62 -27.95 48.45
CA ARG A 546 5.09 -28.54 47.20
C ARG A 546 4.17 -27.59 46.45
N TRP A 547 3.44 -26.76 47.20
CA TRP A 547 2.65 -25.65 46.67
C TRP A 547 3.25 -24.34 47.16
N GLU A 548 3.15 -23.32 46.32
CA GLU A 548 3.37 -21.94 46.71
C GLU A 548 2.00 -21.27 46.82
N ILE A 549 1.73 -20.65 47.96
CA ILE A 549 0.49 -19.93 48.21
C ILE A 549 0.83 -18.47 48.45
N ASP A 550 0.37 -17.60 47.56
CA ASP A 550 0.54 -16.17 47.68
C ASP A 550 -0.82 -15.51 47.97
N GLY A 551 -0.94 -14.82 49.09
CA GLY A 551 -2.06 -13.92 49.37
C GLY A 551 -1.83 -12.57 48.71
N PHE A 552 -2.90 -11.94 48.22
CA PHE A 552 -2.80 -10.62 47.61
C PHE A 552 -4.03 -9.76 47.93
N ALA A 553 -3.82 -8.45 47.98
CA ALA A 553 -4.85 -7.44 48.09
C ALA A 553 -4.48 -6.23 47.23
N ASN A 554 -5.44 -5.77 46.42
CA ASN A 554 -5.31 -4.63 45.52
C ASN A 554 -6.51 -3.71 45.76
N TYR A 555 -6.26 -2.48 46.15
CA TYR A 555 -7.28 -1.45 46.30
C TYR A 555 -7.01 -0.35 45.28
N GLN A 556 -8.04 0.06 44.54
CA GLN A 556 -7.98 1.12 43.56
C GLN A 556 -9.14 2.10 43.80
N PHE A 557 -8.84 3.38 43.80
CA PHE A 557 -9.78 4.48 43.88
C PHE A 557 -9.61 5.37 42.65
N VAL A 558 -10.71 5.76 42.00
CA VAL A 558 -10.72 6.66 40.85
C VAL A 558 -11.86 7.65 41.05
N GLN A 559 -11.52 8.92 41.23
CA GLN A 559 -12.52 9.99 41.34
C GLN A 559 -13.27 10.16 40.01
N GLN A 560 -14.55 10.53 40.05
CA GLN A 560 -15.43 10.64 38.88
C GLN A 560 -14.85 11.49 37.74
N LYS A 561 -14.13 12.57 38.09
CA LYS A 561 -13.54 13.52 37.13
C LYS A 561 -12.17 13.08 36.62
N PHE A 562 -11.57 12.01 37.15
CA PHE A 562 -10.27 11.52 36.68
C PHE A 562 -10.37 10.97 35.24
N LYS A 563 -9.43 11.36 34.38
CA LYS A 563 -9.37 10.93 32.97
C LYS A 563 -8.02 10.33 32.61
N THR A 564 -8.08 9.29 31.77
CA THR A 564 -6.92 8.61 31.21
C THR A 564 -6.90 8.71 29.69
N ILE A 565 -5.72 8.48 29.09
CA ILE A 565 -5.54 8.48 27.64
C ILE A 565 -6.16 7.23 27.00
N GLU A 566 -5.79 6.05 27.50
CA GLU A 566 -6.42 4.78 27.14
C GLU A 566 -7.31 4.28 28.30
N ARG A 567 -8.15 3.27 28.03
CA ARG A 567 -9.02 2.66 29.05
C ARG A 567 -8.24 2.10 30.25
N LEU A 568 -8.78 2.30 31.46
CA LEU A 568 -8.22 1.78 32.71
C LEU A 568 -8.44 0.27 32.92
N PHE A 569 -9.48 -0.28 32.30
CA PHE A 569 -9.95 -1.64 32.53
C PHE A 569 -10.03 -2.44 31.22
N SER A 570 -10.33 -3.73 31.33
CA SER A 570 -10.57 -4.58 30.16
C SER A 570 -11.77 -4.06 29.35
N ILE A 571 -11.79 -4.37 28.05
CA ILE A 571 -12.88 -3.94 27.15
C ILE A 571 -14.26 -4.49 27.55
N GLU A 572 -14.29 -5.57 28.32
CA GLU A 572 -15.52 -6.18 28.84
C GLU A 572 -15.83 -5.75 30.28
N PHE A 573 -15.06 -4.85 30.91
CA PHE A 573 -15.22 -4.51 32.33
C PHE A 573 -16.64 -4.09 32.68
N ASP A 574 -17.23 -3.15 31.93
CA ASP A 574 -18.59 -2.67 32.16
C ASP A 574 -19.60 -3.81 32.10
N ARG A 575 -19.44 -4.72 31.12
CA ARG A 575 -20.29 -5.89 30.99
C ARG A 575 -20.06 -6.89 32.14
N ASP A 576 -18.81 -7.13 32.52
CA ASP A 576 -18.48 -8.07 33.58
C ASP A 576 -19.01 -7.63 34.97
N TRP A 577 -19.46 -6.37 35.08
CA TRP A 577 -20.09 -5.76 36.25
C TRP A 577 -21.55 -5.33 36.02
N ASN A 578 -22.12 -5.51 34.82
CA ASN A 578 -23.42 -4.95 34.40
C ASN A 578 -23.57 -3.45 34.69
N LEU A 579 -22.54 -2.67 34.38
CA LEU A 579 -22.57 -1.21 34.54
C LEU A 579 -23.37 -0.57 33.40
N THR A 580 -24.33 0.27 33.76
CA THR A 580 -25.06 1.14 32.82
C THR A 580 -24.93 2.57 33.32
N ASN A 581 -24.14 3.39 32.63
CA ASN A 581 -23.89 4.81 32.96
C ASN A 581 -23.63 5.07 34.46
N PRO A 582 -22.61 4.43 35.08
CA PRO A 582 -22.34 4.62 36.50
C PRO A 582 -21.93 6.07 36.83
N LEU A 583 -22.30 6.55 38.02
CA LEU A 583 -22.08 7.92 38.51
C LEU A 583 -21.33 7.91 39.84
N GLY A 584 -20.57 8.98 40.10
CA GLY A 584 -19.77 9.15 41.31
C GLY A 584 -18.38 8.49 41.25
N ASP A 585 -17.71 8.50 42.40
CA ASP A 585 -16.35 7.99 42.57
C ASP A 585 -16.32 6.46 42.57
N GLN A 586 -15.32 5.89 41.91
CA GLN A 586 -15.13 4.45 41.80
C GLN A 586 -14.15 3.94 42.85
N SER A 587 -14.53 2.89 43.58
CA SER A 587 -13.61 2.11 44.42
C SER A 587 -13.68 0.61 44.05
N LEU A 588 -12.51 -0.01 43.88
CA LEU A 588 -12.37 -1.42 43.53
C LEU A 588 -11.37 -2.09 44.48
N LEU A 589 -11.85 -3.02 45.29
CA LEU A 589 -11.03 -3.91 46.10
C LEU A 589 -10.99 -5.29 45.47
N VAL A 590 -9.81 -5.82 45.20
CA VAL A 590 -9.57 -7.19 44.71
C VAL A 590 -8.64 -7.89 45.69
N SER A 591 -9.10 -8.95 46.34
CA SER A 591 -8.30 -9.71 47.32
C SER A 591 -8.45 -11.21 47.09
N GLY A 592 -7.45 -12.00 47.43
CA GLY A 592 -7.54 -13.44 47.23
C GLY A 592 -6.28 -14.23 47.47
N LEU A 593 -6.31 -15.47 46.96
CA LEU A 593 -5.23 -16.45 47.09
C LEU A 593 -4.84 -17.00 45.72
N ASN A 594 -3.55 -17.01 45.45
CA ASN A 594 -2.95 -17.70 44.31
C ASN A 594 -2.27 -18.98 44.81
N PHE A 595 -2.70 -20.12 44.29
CA PHE A 595 -2.10 -21.42 44.53
C PHE A 595 -1.30 -21.82 43.30
N ARG A 596 0.00 -22.02 43.44
CA ARG A 596 0.89 -22.45 42.35
C ARG A 596 1.48 -23.81 42.67
N LEU A 597 1.37 -24.72 41.72
CA LEU A 597 2.10 -26.00 41.71
C LEU A 597 3.30 -25.84 40.76
N PRO A 598 4.48 -25.48 41.28
CA PRO A 598 5.66 -25.31 40.44
C PRO A 598 6.09 -26.64 39.82
N GLN A 599 6.58 -26.57 38.58
CA GLN A 599 7.15 -27.72 37.90
C GLN A 599 8.47 -28.11 38.60
N THR A 600 8.59 -29.38 38.99
CA THR A 600 9.83 -29.92 39.56
C THR A 600 10.55 -30.80 38.55
N THR A 601 11.85 -31.00 38.72
CA THR A 601 12.66 -31.90 37.86
C THR A 601 12.12 -33.33 37.81
N HIS A 602 11.37 -33.76 38.83
CA HIS A 602 10.84 -35.11 38.99
C HIS A 602 9.34 -35.24 38.69
N SER A 603 8.62 -34.15 38.36
CA SER A 603 7.19 -34.19 38.06
C SER A 603 6.84 -33.32 36.86
N ARG A 604 6.09 -33.89 35.92
CA ARG A 604 5.48 -33.14 34.80
C ARG A 604 4.25 -32.33 35.23
N ASN A 605 3.82 -32.47 36.49
CA ASN A 605 2.62 -31.78 36.97
C ASN A 605 2.96 -30.33 37.29
N ASN A 606 2.16 -29.42 36.74
CA ASN A 606 2.23 -28.02 37.06
C ASN A 606 0.85 -27.38 36.93
N GLY A 607 0.70 -26.19 37.47
CA GLY A 607 -0.52 -25.43 37.30
C GLY A 607 -0.70 -24.35 38.34
N PHE A 608 -1.83 -23.67 38.23
CA PHE A 608 -2.25 -22.70 39.22
C PHE A 608 -3.77 -22.76 39.42
N ALA A 609 -4.21 -22.36 40.60
CA ALA A 609 -5.58 -21.97 40.89
C ALA A 609 -5.56 -20.60 41.57
N ARG A 610 -6.55 -19.78 41.28
CA ARG A 610 -6.70 -18.45 41.82
C ARG A 610 -8.15 -18.23 42.23
N TYR A 611 -8.34 -17.80 43.46
CA TYR A 611 -9.61 -17.29 43.94
C TYR A 611 -9.47 -15.80 44.18
N GLN A 612 -10.41 -15.00 43.65
CA GLN A 612 -10.47 -13.55 43.84
C GLN A 612 -11.86 -13.18 44.35
N LEU A 613 -11.89 -12.40 45.43
CA LEU A 613 -13.05 -11.64 45.87
C LEU A 613 -12.86 -10.20 45.41
N GLU A 614 -13.84 -9.69 44.68
CA GLU A 614 -13.83 -8.35 44.14
C GLU A 614 -15.04 -7.57 44.65
N LYS A 615 -14.82 -6.34 45.10
CA LYS A 615 -15.86 -5.41 45.53
C LYS A 615 -15.70 -4.13 44.73
N LEU A 616 -16.73 -3.77 43.97
CA LEU A 616 -16.79 -2.54 43.18
C LEU A 616 -17.94 -1.68 43.67
N ASP A 617 -17.65 -0.43 43.98
CA ASP A 617 -18.65 0.57 44.35
C ASP A 617 -18.44 1.84 43.51
N PHE A 618 -19.54 2.40 43.02
CA PHE A 618 -19.64 3.78 42.53
C PHE A 618 -20.50 4.56 43.52
N SER A 619 -19.96 5.64 44.08
CA SER A 619 -20.51 6.31 45.28
C SER A 619 -21.97 6.72 45.17
N GLU A 620 -22.49 6.97 43.97
CA GLU A 620 -23.86 7.45 43.75
C GLU A 620 -24.79 6.40 43.15
N SER A 621 -24.28 5.43 42.38
CA SER A 621 -25.14 4.65 41.48
C SER A 621 -25.03 3.14 41.57
N PHE A 622 -23.97 2.55 42.13
CA PHE A 622 -23.72 1.10 41.98
C PHE A 622 -22.91 0.49 43.13
N SER A 623 -23.29 -0.72 43.53
CA SER A 623 -22.52 -1.56 44.45
C SER A 623 -22.59 -3.03 44.01
N GLY A 624 -21.45 -3.68 43.87
CA GLY A 624 -21.37 -5.07 43.41
C GLY A 624 -20.26 -5.87 44.08
N THR A 625 -20.52 -7.16 44.30
CA THR A 625 -19.53 -8.13 44.79
C THR A 625 -19.40 -9.26 43.79
N ARG A 626 -18.18 -9.55 43.36
CA ARG A 626 -17.87 -10.58 42.36
C ARG A 626 -16.86 -11.57 42.91
N HIS A 627 -17.15 -12.86 42.73
CA HIS A 627 -16.24 -13.95 43.01
C HIS A 627 -15.68 -14.46 41.70
N VAL A 628 -14.36 -14.61 41.60
CA VAL A 628 -13.67 -15.15 40.41
C VAL A 628 -12.86 -16.37 40.81
N ILE A 629 -13.05 -17.46 40.09
CA ILE A 629 -12.28 -18.70 40.22
C ILE A 629 -11.63 -18.98 38.87
N GLU A 630 -10.32 -19.06 38.88
CA GLU A 630 -9.53 -19.39 37.70
C GLU A 630 -8.59 -20.55 38.03
N GLY A 631 -8.38 -21.46 37.10
CA GLY A 631 -7.39 -22.50 37.28
C GLY A 631 -6.95 -23.13 35.97
N GLN A 632 -5.66 -23.42 35.89
CA GLN A 632 -5.07 -24.20 34.80
C GLN A 632 -4.14 -25.25 35.40
N PHE A 633 -4.42 -26.51 35.13
CA PHE A 633 -3.63 -27.64 35.63
C PHE A 633 -3.23 -28.57 34.49
N GLN A 634 -1.93 -28.89 34.43
CA GLN A 634 -1.40 -30.00 33.66
C GLN A 634 -1.05 -31.11 34.66
N LEU A 635 -1.82 -32.19 34.67
CA LEU A 635 -1.67 -33.32 35.60
C LEU A 635 -1.46 -34.60 34.81
N ASP A 636 -0.20 -34.98 34.59
CA ASP A 636 0.21 -36.10 33.76
C ASP A 636 -0.48 -36.07 32.37
N LYS A 637 -1.54 -36.89 32.20
CA LYS A 637 -2.35 -36.96 30.97
C LYS A 637 -3.50 -35.95 30.91
N TRP A 638 -3.84 -35.27 31.99
CA TRP A 638 -4.96 -34.34 32.04
C TRP A 638 -4.52 -32.89 31.89
N THR A 639 -5.31 -32.14 31.14
CA THR A 639 -5.23 -30.68 31.09
C THR A 639 -6.58 -30.13 31.45
N PHE A 640 -6.66 -29.37 32.54
CA PHE A 640 -7.87 -28.72 33.00
C PHE A 640 -7.69 -27.20 32.92
N ARG A 641 -8.71 -26.51 32.41
CA ARG A 641 -8.80 -25.04 32.40
C ARG A 641 -10.19 -24.64 32.87
N ASN A 642 -10.27 -23.73 33.83
CA ASN A 642 -11.51 -23.14 34.30
C ASN A 642 -11.34 -21.63 34.46
N ASN A 643 -12.36 -20.88 34.06
CA ASN A 643 -12.54 -19.48 34.39
C ASN A 643 -14.03 -19.26 34.67
N SER A 644 -14.36 -18.94 35.91
CA SER A 644 -15.73 -18.77 36.38
C SER A 644 -15.86 -17.51 37.22
N SER A 645 -16.97 -16.79 37.04
CA SER A 645 -17.28 -15.59 37.81
C SER A 645 -18.74 -15.60 38.26
N PHE A 646 -18.98 -15.13 39.48
CA PHE A 646 -20.31 -14.91 40.03
C PHE A 646 -20.40 -13.49 40.57
N LEU A 647 -21.24 -12.66 39.98
CA LEU A 647 -21.52 -11.29 40.38
C LEU A 647 -22.90 -11.20 41.02
N ASN A 648 -22.97 -10.46 42.12
CA ASN A 648 -24.22 -9.93 42.65
C ASN A 648 -24.07 -8.41 42.78
N SER A 649 -24.96 -7.64 42.17
CA SER A 649 -24.90 -6.17 42.19
C SER A 649 -26.27 -5.50 42.33
N SER A 650 -26.23 -4.26 42.77
CA SER A 650 -27.38 -3.38 42.99
C SER A 650 -26.99 -1.99 42.53
N SER A 651 -27.74 -1.44 41.59
CA SER A 651 -27.62 -0.05 41.12
C SER A 651 -28.82 0.78 41.57
N THR A 652 -28.87 2.08 41.32
CA THR A 652 -30.07 2.90 41.60
C THR A 652 -31.30 2.43 40.81
N TYR A 653 -31.10 1.89 39.62
CA TYR A 653 -32.16 1.46 38.70
C TYR A 653 -32.52 -0.03 38.80
N SER A 654 -31.52 -0.90 38.98
CA SER A 654 -31.65 -2.35 38.81
C SER A 654 -30.92 -3.15 39.89
N THR A 655 -31.25 -4.45 39.99
CA THR A 655 -30.44 -5.45 40.69
C THR A 655 -30.03 -6.52 39.69
N SER A 656 -28.80 -7.03 39.78
CA SER A 656 -28.32 -8.03 38.84
C SER A 656 -27.58 -9.18 39.51
N LYS A 657 -27.80 -10.39 38.97
CA LYS A 657 -27.04 -11.60 39.28
C LYS A 657 -26.46 -12.13 37.99
N PHE A 658 -25.14 -12.22 37.92
CA PHE A 658 -24.46 -12.61 36.69
C PHE A 658 -23.46 -13.73 36.94
N ILE A 659 -23.75 -14.91 36.39
CA ILE A 659 -22.89 -16.09 36.45
C ILE A 659 -22.28 -16.34 35.09
N ARG A 660 -20.97 -16.58 35.05
CA ARG A 660 -20.26 -17.05 33.86
C ARG A 660 -19.34 -18.18 34.24
N SER A 661 -19.24 -19.19 33.38
CA SER A 661 -18.26 -20.25 33.55
C SER A 661 -17.80 -20.75 32.19
N ASN A 662 -16.48 -20.92 32.05
CA ASN A 662 -15.84 -21.55 30.92
C ASN A 662 -14.90 -22.63 31.44
N THR A 663 -15.24 -23.88 31.19
CA THR A 663 -14.46 -25.04 31.63
C THR A 663 -14.06 -25.87 30.43
N GLN A 664 -12.81 -26.31 30.40
CA GLN A 664 -12.28 -27.22 29.40
C GLN A 664 -11.45 -28.31 30.10
N ALA A 665 -11.68 -29.56 29.71
CA ALA A 665 -10.87 -30.70 30.14
C ALA A 665 -10.37 -31.44 28.90
N LYS A 666 -9.07 -31.79 28.88
CA LYS A 666 -8.45 -32.62 27.85
C LYS A 666 -7.74 -33.80 28.51
N TYR A 667 -7.85 -34.97 27.89
CA TYR A 667 -7.14 -36.18 28.28
C TYR A 667 -6.24 -36.62 27.13
N HIS A 668 -4.95 -36.78 27.42
CA HIS A 668 -3.90 -37.11 26.46
C HIS A 668 -3.60 -38.62 26.45
N ILE A 669 -3.63 -39.23 25.26
CA ILE A 669 -3.30 -40.62 24.99
C ILE A 669 -2.19 -40.65 23.93
N GLY A 670 -0.93 -40.61 24.40
CA GLY A 670 0.22 -40.46 23.52
C GLY A 670 0.18 -39.13 22.76
N LYS A 671 0.16 -39.19 21.42
CA LYS A 671 0.00 -37.99 20.56
C LYS A 671 -1.46 -37.58 20.34
N ASN A 672 -2.43 -38.40 20.75
CA ASN A 672 -3.85 -38.10 20.59
C ASN A 672 -4.40 -37.48 21.87
N TRP A 673 -5.51 -36.76 21.76
CA TRP A 673 -6.24 -36.23 22.90
C TRP A 673 -7.73 -36.11 22.61
N VAL A 674 -8.52 -36.21 23.66
CA VAL A 674 -9.97 -36.06 23.65
C VAL A 674 -10.32 -35.09 24.76
N GLY A 675 -11.32 -34.24 24.55
CA GLY A 675 -11.75 -33.31 25.57
C GLY A 675 -13.15 -32.79 25.38
N GLY A 676 -13.62 -32.13 26.42
CA GLY A 676 -14.91 -31.47 26.47
C GLY A 676 -14.75 -30.02 26.93
N SER A 677 -15.70 -29.19 26.53
CA SER A 677 -15.84 -27.82 27.02
C SER A 677 -17.28 -27.53 27.41
N VAL A 678 -17.45 -26.77 28.50
CA VAL A 678 -18.75 -26.23 28.91
C VAL A 678 -18.59 -24.74 29.08
N ARG A 679 -19.43 -23.99 28.38
CA ARG A 679 -19.52 -22.53 28.51
C ARG A 679 -20.93 -22.17 28.88
N MET A 680 -21.10 -21.39 29.93
CA MET A 680 -22.41 -20.90 30.32
C MET A 680 -22.33 -19.47 30.81
N GLU A 681 -23.45 -18.80 30.67
CA GLU A 681 -23.67 -17.43 31.06
C GLU A 681 -25.13 -17.31 31.45
N ASN A 682 -25.41 -16.77 32.63
CA ASN A 682 -26.75 -16.41 33.06
C ASN A 682 -26.69 -15.00 33.64
N ASN A 683 -27.17 -14.02 32.87
CA ASN A 683 -27.30 -12.64 33.30
C ASN A 683 -28.77 -12.34 33.57
N GLU A 684 -29.10 -12.12 34.83
CA GLU A 684 -30.44 -11.73 35.28
C GLU A 684 -30.36 -10.33 35.86
N GLU A 685 -30.95 -9.35 35.17
CA GLU A 685 -31.05 -7.97 35.65
C GLU A 685 -32.52 -7.56 35.73
N LYS A 686 -32.94 -7.06 36.90
CA LYS A 686 -34.31 -6.65 37.16
C LYS A 686 -34.40 -5.21 37.61
N ILE A 687 -35.37 -4.48 37.08
CA ILE A 687 -35.71 -3.12 37.50
C ILE A 687 -36.18 -3.17 38.95
N LYS A 688 -35.69 -2.26 39.81
CA LYS A 688 -36.04 -2.25 41.24
C LYS A 688 -37.51 -1.98 41.50
N GLU A 689 -38.10 -1.04 40.77
CA GLU A 689 -39.49 -0.60 40.97
C GLU A 689 -40.51 -1.66 40.53
N THR A 690 -40.29 -2.32 39.39
CA THR A 690 -41.26 -3.23 38.79
C THR A 690 -40.92 -4.71 38.95
N ASN A 691 -39.68 -5.03 39.36
CA ASN A 691 -39.11 -6.38 39.42
C ASN A 691 -39.15 -7.14 38.07
N GLN A 692 -39.31 -6.41 36.97
CA GLN A 692 -39.29 -6.96 35.61
C GLN A 692 -37.86 -7.06 35.09
N PHE A 693 -37.61 -8.07 34.25
CA PHE A 693 -36.33 -8.21 33.58
C PHE A 693 -36.07 -7.06 32.60
N THR A 694 -34.83 -6.57 32.57
CA THR A 694 -34.37 -5.62 31.56
C THR A 694 -34.00 -6.35 30.26
N ALA A 695 -33.84 -5.59 29.16
CA ALA A 695 -33.35 -6.11 27.89
C ALA A 695 -31.90 -6.65 27.96
N LEU A 696 -31.14 -6.35 29.03
CA LEU A 696 -29.79 -6.90 29.26
C LEU A 696 -29.82 -8.33 29.82
N SER A 697 -30.99 -8.80 30.27
CA SER A 697 -31.15 -10.16 30.75
C SER A 697 -31.05 -11.15 29.60
N GLN A 698 -30.06 -12.04 29.68
CA GLN A 698 -29.78 -13.06 28.66
C GLN A 698 -29.09 -14.26 29.30
N ARG A 699 -29.28 -15.44 28.72
CA ARG A 699 -28.64 -16.67 29.18
C ARG A 699 -28.20 -17.52 28.00
N PHE A 700 -27.06 -18.19 28.13
CA PHE A 700 -26.71 -19.26 27.20
C PHE A 700 -26.02 -20.43 27.89
N LYS A 701 -26.13 -21.60 27.25
CA LYS A 701 -25.37 -22.80 27.59
C LYS A 701 -24.80 -23.39 26.31
N GLU A 702 -23.51 -23.67 26.30
CA GLU A 702 -22.76 -24.23 25.19
C GLU A 702 -22.00 -25.47 25.68
N PHE A 703 -22.25 -26.59 25.02
CA PHE A 703 -21.54 -27.85 25.22
C PHE A 703 -20.66 -28.11 24.02
N GLY A 704 -19.41 -28.45 24.28
CA GLY A 704 -18.43 -28.79 23.26
C GLY A 704 -17.78 -30.13 23.52
N ALA A 705 -17.57 -30.89 22.46
CA ALA A 705 -16.76 -32.10 22.46
C ALA A 705 -15.74 -31.99 21.34
N PHE A 706 -14.49 -32.35 21.61
CA PHE A 706 -13.43 -32.26 20.63
C PHE A 706 -12.42 -33.39 20.80
N MET A 707 -11.74 -33.74 19.71
CA MET A 707 -10.66 -34.71 19.71
C MET A 707 -9.62 -34.32 18.68
N GLY A 708 -8.39 -34.77 18.89
CA GLY A 708 -7.31 -34.41 18.00
C GLY A 708 -6.04 -35.22 18.19
N ARG A 709 -5.06 -34.93 17.34
CA ARG A 709 -3.74 -35.56 17.32
C ARG A 709 -2.68 -34.51 17.04
N GLY A 710 -1.52 -34.65 17.68
CA GLY A 710 -0.35 -33.78 17.51
C GLY A 710 -0.37 -32.53 18.39
N ASP A 711 0.72 -31.77 18.30
CA ASP A 711 0.83 -30.41 18.80
C ASP A 711 0.67 -29.43 17.62
N SER A 712 0.30 -28.18 17.88
CA SER A 712 0.01 -27.20 16.82
C SER A 712 1.23 -26.78 15.99
N THR A 713 2.40 -27.44 16.11
CA THR A 713 3.68 -26.95 15.55
C THR A 713 4.12 -27.64 14.25
N LYS A 714 3.71 -28.88 13.96
CA LYS A 714 4.08 -29.58 12.71
C LYS A 714 2.91 -30.23 11.98
N VAL A 715 2.36 -31.30 12.53
CA VAL A 715 1.24 -32.05 11.96
C VAL A 715 0.23 -32.23 13.06
N TYR A 716 -0.96 -31.68 12.87
CA TYR A 716 -2.04 -31.79 13.84
C TYR A 716 -3.40 -31.84 13.17
N MET A 717 -4.36 -32.40 13.88
CA MET A 717 -5.76 -32.39 13.50
C MET A 717 -6.59 -32.21 14.76
N GLU A 718 -7.57 -31.34 14.72
CA GLU A 718 -8.56 -31.08 15.78
C GLU A 718 -9.94 -31.07 15.11
N PHE A 719 -10.80 -32.01 15.50
CA PHE A 719 -12.21 -32.03 15.15
C PHE A 719 -13.02 -31.67 16.40
N GLY A 720 -14.05 -30.85 16.23
CA GLY A 720 -14.93 -30.52 17.33
C GLY A 720 -16.37 -30.22 16.93
N TYR A 721 -17.25 -30.43 17.89
CA TYR A 721 -18.67 -30.13 17.84
C TYR A 721 -19.02 -29.16 18.97
N LEU A 722 -19.80 -28.12 18.65
CA LEU A 722 -20.32 -27.15 19.62
C LEU A 722 -21.84 -27.06 19.45
N GLN A 723 -22.58 -27.22 20.54
CA GLN A 723 -24.01 -26.96 20.59
C GLN A 723 -24.28 -25.88 21.61
N ARG A 724 -24.91 -24.79 21.19
CA ARG A 724 -25.24 -23.66 22.03
C ARG A 724 -26.72 -23.34 21.96
N THR A 725 -27.33 -23.14 23.13
CA THR A 725 -28.70 -22.65 23.27
C THR A 725 -28.66 -21.26 23.87
N ASN A 726 -29.36 -20.31 23.26
CA ASN A 726 -29.48 -18.94 23.76
C ASN A 726 -30.93 -18.67 24.18
N ASP A 727 -31.07 -18.06 25.35
CA ASP A 727 -32.32 -17.54 25.88
C ASP A 727 -32.22 -16.01 25.93
N SER A 728 -33.30 -15.35 25.55
CA SER A 728 -33.44 -13.89 25.55
C SER A 728 -34.82 -13.52 26.09
N LEU A 729 -35.00 -12.24 26.42
CA LEU A 729 -36.28 -11.74 26.91
C LEU A 729 -37.37 -11.81 25.81
N GLN A 730 -38.48 -12.49 26.10
CA GLN A 730 -39.71 -12.55 25.30
C GLN A 730 -40.90 -12.36 26.22
N ASN A 731 -41.75 -11.37 25.96
CA ASN A 731 -42.92 -11.04 26.79
C ASN A 731 -42.58 -10.94 28.30
N GLY A 732 -41.42 -10.38 28.66
CA GLY A 732 -40.98 -10.23 30.04
C GLY A 732 -40.40 -11.49 30.70
N LEU A 733 -40.25 -12.61 29.98
CA LEU A 733 -39.66 -13.85 30.48
C LEU A 733 -38.41 -14.25 29.67
N LEU A 734 -37.43 -14.85 30.34
CA LEU A 734 -36.27 -15.45 29.66
C LEU A 734 -36.68 -16.78 29.04
N THR A 735 -36.81 -16.79 27.72
CA THR A 735 -37.19 -17.98 26.96
C THR A 735 -36.15 -18.25 25.88
N LYS A 736 -36.09 -19.51 25.45
CA LYS A 736 -35.20 -19.95 24.38
C LYS A 736 -35.59 -19.27 23.07
N VAL A 737 -34.62 -18.64 22.41
CA VAL A 737 -34.85 -17.92 21.14
C VAL A 737 -34.14 -18.55 19.95
N ASN A 738 -33.03 -19.26 20.18
CA ASN A 738 -32.34 -19.98 19.12
C ASN A 738 -31.45 -21.10 19.66
N THR A 739 -31.07 -22.00 18.76
CA THR A 739 -30.06 -23.05 18.98
C THR A 739 -29.07 -23.03 17.83
N SER A 740 -27.78 -23.10 18.13
CA SER A 740 -26.74 -23.28 17.12
C SER A 740 -26.00 -24.59 17.28
N ARG A 741 -25.63 -25.18 16.14
CA ARG A 741 -24.80 -26.39 16.04
C ARG A 741 -23.65 -26.10 15.12
N SER A 742 -22.42 -26.25 15.61
CA SER A 742 -21.21 -25.96 14.85
C SER A 742 -20.30 -27.19 14.82
N TYR A 743 -19.82 -27.54 13.64
CA TYR A 743 -18.84 -28.60 13.40
C TYR A 743 -17.61 -27.95 12.81
N TYR A 744 -16.44 -28.23 13.38
CA TYR A 744 -15.20 -27.66 12.89
C TYR A 744 -14.08 -28.69 12.79
N LEU A 745 -13.20 -28.44 11.82
CA LEU A 745 -11.97 -29.16 11.58
C LEU A 745 -10.85 -28.13 11.45
N LYS A 746 -9.82 -28.24 12.29
CA LYS A 746 -8.56 -27.52 12.13
C LYS A 746 -7.46 -28.53 11.91
N SER A 747 -6.74 -28.43 10.81
CA SER A 747 -5.76 -29.44 10.47
C SER A 747 -4.57 -28.90 9.71
N ARG A 748 -3.40 -29.44 10.05
CA ARG A 748 -2.21 -29.47 9.21
C ARG A 748 -1.88 -30.94 9.01
N LEU A 749 -2.41 -31.52 7.92
CA LEU A 749 -2.38 -32.95 7.63
C LEU A 749 -0.98 -33.42 7.20
N LEU A 750 -0.24 -32.54 6.52
CA LEU A 750 1.09 -32.85 5.98
C LEU A 750 2.01 -31.64 6.15
N GLN A 751 3.22 -31.86 6.64
CA GLN A 751 4.29 -30.87 6.66
C GLN A 751 5.64 -31.57 6.47
N THR A 752 6.21 -31.44 5.27
CA THR A 752 7.53 -31.94 4.90
C THR A 752 8.32 -30.84 4.19
N GLU A 753 9.57 -31.10 3.81
CA GLU A 753 10.36 -30.15 3.00
C GLU A 753 9.80 -29.94 1.58
N LYS A 754 9.00 -30.90 1.08
CA LYS A 754 8.48 -30.91 -0.29
C LYS A 754 6.99 -30.61 -0.38
N SER A 755 6.23 -30.92 0.68
CA SER A 755 4.77 -30.93 0.66
C SER A 755 4.18 -30.38 1.97
N ASP A 756 3.16 -29.53 1.85
CA ASP A 756 2.38 -28.94 2.95
C ASP A 756 0.89 -29.04 2.61
N LEU A 757 0.07 -29.51 3.55
CA LEU A 757 -1.39 -29.53 3.43
C LEU A 757 -2.03 -29.06 4.73
N SER A 758 -2.74 -27.94 4.65
CA SER A 758 -3.52 -27.37 5.74
C SER A 758 -4.99 -27.24 5.35
N VAL A 759 -5.89 -27.66 6.25
CA VAL A 759 -7.34 -27.68 6.02
C VAL A 759 -8.06 -27.12 7.25
N PHE A 760 -8.88 -26.12 7.02
CA PHE A 760 -9.82 -25.55 7.98
C PHE A 760 -11.24 -25.66 7.43
N VAL A 761 -12.18 -26.12 8.24
CA VAL A 761 -13.61 -26.13 7.93
C VAL A 761 -14.38 -25.76 9.18
N ASN A 762 -15.39 -24.91 9.05
CA ASN A 762 -16.37 -24.59 10.08
C ASN A 762 -17.74 -24.51 9.42
N TYR A 763 -18.61 -25.46 9.75
CA TYR A 763 -20.01 -25.46 9.35
C TYR A 763 -20.86 -25.19 10.59
N ARG A 764 -21.71 -24.16 10.52
CA ARG A 764 -22.56 -23.76 11.63
C ARG A 764 -23.98 -23.55 11.14
N ASN A 765 -24.96 -24.10 11.86
CA ASN A 765 -26.37 -23.84 11.60
C ASN A 765 -27.02 -23.19 12.82
N LEU A 766 -27.56 -21.97 12.65
CA LEU A 766 -28.34 -21.25 13.64
C LEU A 766 -29.83 -21.42 13.34
N LYS A 767 -30.59 -22.02 14.26
CA LYS A 767 -32.03 -22.19 14.14
C LYS A 767 -32.75 -21.30 15.15
N TYR A 768 -33.59 -20.38 14.68
CA TYR A 768 -34.47 -19.58 15.54
C TYR A 768 -35.71 -20.39 15.95
N GLU A 769 -36.27 -20.06 17.11
CA GLU A 769 -37.56 -20.62 17.56
C GLU A 769 -38.75 -19.89 16.91
N ASP A 770 -38.57 -18.63 16.49
CA ASP A 770 -39.56 -17.86 15.74
C ASP A 770 -39.78 -18.48 14.34
N PRO A 771 -40.97 -19.00 14.01
CA PRO A 771 -41.25 -19.62 12.72
C PRO A 771 -41.12 -18.66 11.53
N ALA A 772 -41.25 -17.34 11.74
CA ALA A 772 -41.04 -16.34 10.69
C ALA A 772 -39.56 -16.18 10.32
N ARG A 773 -38.64 -16.62 11.19
CA ARG A 773 -37.19 -16.59 10.97
C ARG A 773 -36.69 -18.01 10.68
N GLY A 774 -36.38 -18.28 9.41
CA GLY A 774 -35.81 -19.55 8.97
C GLY A 774 -34.43 -19.85 9.57
N SER A 775 -33.91 -21.06 9.31
CA SER A 775 -32.56 -21.44 9.71
C SER A 775 -31.51 -20.62 8.93
N GLU A 776 -30.43 -20.23 9.59
CA GLU A 776 -29.30 -19.54 8.96
C GLU A 776 -28.03 -20.42 9.02
N PRO A 777 -27.76 -21.23 7.98
CA PRO A 777 -26.52 -21.99 7.90
C PRO A 777 -25.37 -21.09 7.39
N SER A 778 -24.17 -21.26 7.94
CA SER A 778 -22.92 -20.62 7.50
C SER A 778 -21.81 -21.65 7.33
N LEU A 779 -20.93 -21.41 6.35
CA LEU A 779 -19.80 -22.27 6.03
C LEU A 779 -18.58 -21.41 5.74
N ASN A 780 -17.52 -21.69 6.49
CA ASN A 780 -16.19 -21.14 6.29
C ASN A 780 -15.23 -22.31 6.07
N SER A 781 -14.44 -22.27 5.01
CA SER A 781 -13.39 -23.27 4.79
C SER A 781 -12.16 -22.66 4.14
N ARG A 782 -11.01 -23.27 4.40
CA ARG A 782 -9.74 -22.93 3.77
C ARG A 782 -8.90 -24.18 3.60
N LEU A 783 -8.44 -24.44 2.38
CA LEU A 783 -7.52 -25.50 2.01
C LEU A 783 -6.29 -24.84 1.39
N LEU A 784 -5.11 -25.15 1.92
CA LEU A 784 -3.82 -24.73 1.38
C LEU A 784 -3.00 -25.99 1.12
N TYR A 785 -2.58 -26.18 -0.13
CA TYR A 785 -1.81 -27.34 -0.55
C TYR A 785 -0.62 -26.91 -1.40
N ASN A 786 0.56 -27.39 -1.06
CA ASN A 786 1.78 -27.19 -1.83
C ASN A 786 2.50 -28.53 -1.97
N ASP A 787 2.97 -28.88 -3.16
CA ASP A 787 3.72 -30.12 -3.40
C ASP A 787 4.75 -29.99 -4.53
N ARG A 788 5.78 -30.83 -4.46
CA ARG A 788 6.89 -30.93 -5.42
C ARG A 788 7.13 -32.40 -5.77
N TYR A 789 6.55 -32.86 -6.87
CA TYR A 789 6.68 -34.25 -7.33
C TYR A 789 7.90 -34.47 -8.23
N PHE A 790 8.41 -35.71 -8.24
CA PHE A 790 9.47 -36.20 -9.13
C PHE A 790 10.70 -35.26 -9.23
N ASN A 791 11.26 -34.87 -8.07
CA ASN A 791 12.39 -33.96 -7.98
C ASN A 791 12.15 -32.59 -8.66
N GLN A 792 11.00 -31.98 -8.38
CA GLN A 792 10.60 -30.66 -8.91
C GLN A 792 10.20 -30.67 -10.40
N LEU A 793 10.00 -31.84 -11.02
CA LEU A 793 9.39 -31.97 -12.35
C LEU A 793 8.00 -31.34 -12.37
N ILE A 794 7.19 -31.58 -11.34
CA ILE A 794 5.84 -31.06 -11.23
C ILE A 794 5.74 -30.34 -9.89
N GLN A 795 5.37 -29.07 -9.93
CA GLN A 795 5.13 -28.26 -8.73
C GLN A 795 3.68 -27.81 -8.75
N VAL A 796 2.98 -28.03 -7.65
CA VAL A 796 1.56 -27.72 -7.51
C VAL A 796 1.37 -26.86 -6.28
N THR A 797 0.69 -25.73 -6.44
CA THR A 797 0.22 -24.88 -5.35
C THR A 797 -1.27 -24.67 -5.55
N THR A 798 -2.08 -25.03 -4.55
CA THR A 798 -3.53 -24.89 -4.56
C THR A 798 -3.99 -24.20 -3.29
N ALA A 799 -4.80 -23.16 -3.42
CA ALA A 799 -5.53 -22.53 -2.34
C ALA A 799 -7.01 -22.50 -2.69
N TYR A 800 -7.86 -22.96 -1.78
CA TYR A 800 -9.31 -22.89 -1.92
C TYR A 800 -9.92 -22.36 -0.62
N GLU A 801 -10.77 -21.36 -0.71
CA GLU A 801 -11.42 -20.74 0.44
C GLU A 801 -12.89 -20.44 0.11
N THR A 802 -13.79 -20.81 1.03
CA THR A 802 -15.20 -20.46 0.95
C THR A 802 -15.60 -19.68 2.19
N THR A 803 -16.34 -18.60 2.01
CA THR A 803 -16.79 -17.73 3.11
C THR A 803 -18.17 -17.17 2.85
N SER A 804 -18.85 -16.79 3.93
CA SER A 804 -20.06 -15.96 3.86
C SER A 804 -19.71 -14.54 4.29
N GLY A 805 -19.97 -13.56 3.43
CA GLY A 805 -19.56 -12.17 3.63
C GLY A 805 -20.57 -11.19 3.03
N ARG A 806 -20.11 -9.98 2.75
CA ARG A 806 -20.86 -8.98 2.02
C ARG A 806 -20.02 -8.35 0.91
N ILE A 807 -20.69 -7.82 -0.09
CA ILE A 807 -20.11 -6.90 -1.07
C ILE A 807 -20.74 -5.53 -0.87
N ALA A 808 -19.89 -4.51 -0.90
CA ALA A 808 -20.33 -3.13 -0.80
C ALA A 808 -20.67 -2.62 -2.20
N GLN A 809 -21.81 -1.96 -2.37
CA GLN A 809 -22.09 -1.19 -3.60
C GLN A 809 -21.22 0.05 -3.58
N GLN A 810 -20.21 0.10 -4.45
CA GLN A 810 -19.22 1.16 -4.43
C GLN A 810 -19.73 2.42 -5.13
N GLU A 811 -19.68 3.56 -4.42
CA GLU A 811 -19.84 4.90 -4.97
C GLU A 811 -18.46 5.55 -5.14
N PHE A 812 -18.21 6.25 -6.25
CA PHE A 812 -16.98 7.01 -6.47
C PHE A 812 -17.24 8.31 -7.23
N THR A 813 -16.27 9.21 -7.17
CA THR A 813 -16.21 10.46 -7.94
C THR A 813 -14.80 10.66 -8.50
N TYR A 814 -14.63 11.61 -9.42
CA TYR A 814 -13.33 11.98 -9.98
C TYR A 814 -12.91 13.37 -9.50
N LEU A 815 -11.62 13.53 -9.18
CA LEU A 815 -11.01 14.81 -8.83
C LEU A 815 -9.95 15.15 -9.85
N GLN A 816 -9.96 16.39 -10.32
CA GLN A 816 -8.95 16.90 -11.25
C GLN A 816 -7.62 17.15 -10.54
N VAL A 817 -6.52 16.76 -11.18
CA VAL A 817 -5.13 16.93 -10.74
C VAL A 817 -4.28 17.42 -11.92
N GLU A 818 -3.05 17.85 -11.63
CA GLU A 818 -2.12 18.26 -12.68
C GLU A 818 -1.81 17.12 -13.67
N PRO A 819 -1.64 17.40 -14.97
CA PRO A 819 -1.32 16.39 -15.98
C PRO A 819 -0.12 15.52 -15.59
N GLY A 820 -0.30 14.19 -15.64
CA GLY A 820 0.72 13.20 -15.30
C GLY A 820 0.74 12.79 -13.82
N GLN A 821 -0.08 13.41 -12.97
CA GLN A 821 -0.32 12.97 -11.59
C GLN A 821 -1.60 12.13 -11.45
N GLY A 822 -2.47 12.14 -12.46
CA GLY A 822 -3.69 11.32 -12.52
C GLY A 822 -3.50 9.97 -13.20
N ILE A 823 -4.61 9.26 -13.41
CA ILE A 823 -4.69 8.08 -14.30
C ILE A 823 -5.80 8.27 -15.33
N TYR A 824 -6.85 8.99 -14.95
CA TYR A 824 -8.04 9.12 -15.77
C TYR A 824 -7.98 10.39 -16.60
N MET A 825 -8.64 10.35 -17.75
CA MET A 825 -8.96 11.49 -18.58
C MET A 825 -10.48 11.55 -18.77
N TRP A 826 -10.99 12.74 -19.06
CA TRP A 826 -12.40 12.96 -19.38
C TRP A 826 -12.54 13.25 -20.88
N ASN A 827 -13.49 12.59 -21.53
CA ASN A 827 -13.92 12.88 -22.90
C ASN A 827 -15.43 13.13 -22.88
N ASP A 828 -15.86 14.31 -23.33
CA ASP A 828 -17.28 14.64 -23.47
C ASP A 828 -17.87 13.87 -24.67
N TYR A 829 -18.50 12.73 -24.41
CA TYR A 829 -19.01 11.84 -25.46
C TYR A 829 -20.39 12.27 -25.96
N ASN A 830 -21.17 12.97 -25.13
CA ASN A 830 -22.53 13.39 -25.47
C ASN A 830 -22.63 14.88 -25.86
N GLY A 831 -21.54 15.64 -25.73
CA GLY A 831 -21.43 17.05 -26.12
C GLY A 831 -22.18 18.01 -25.20
N ASN A 832 -22.53 17.60 -23.97
CA ASN A 832 -23.32 18.40 -23.04
C ASN A 832 -22.47 19.27 -22.10
N GLY A 833 -21.14 19.13 -22.11
CA GLY A 833 -20.20 19.87 -21.27
C GLY A 833 -20.21 19.49 -19.78
N ILE A 834 -21.01 18.51 -19.37
CA ILE A 834 -21.15 18.04 -17.97
C ILE A 834 -20.32 16.78 -17.81
N GLN A 835 -19.49 16.73 -16.76
CA GLN A 835 -18.70 15.53 -16.46
C GLN A 835 -19.57 14.42 -15.89
N GLU A 836 -19.77 13.36 -16.65
CA GLU A 836 -20.53 12.18 -16.22
C GLU A 836 -19.58 11.01 -15.90
N LEU A 837 -19.98 10.10 -15.00
CA LEU A 837 -19.08 9.06 -14.46
C LEU A 837 -18.59 8.06 -15.53
N GLU A 838 -19.36 7.89 -16.59
CA GLU A 838 -19.13 7.01 -17.74
C GLU A 838 -18.15 7.58 -18.76
N GLU A 839 -17.89 8.89 -18.72
CA GLU A 839 -17.05 9.62 -19.67
C GLU A 839 -15.56 9.61 -19.32
N PHE A 840 -15.23 9.03 -18.16
CA PHE A 840 -13.85 8.90 -17.70
C PHE A 840 -13.22 7.59 -18.18
N GLU A 841 -12.07 7.72 -18.82
CA GLU A 841 -11.26 6.63 -19.37
C GLU A 841 -9.84 6.64 -18.81
N ILE A 842 -9.16 5.48 -18.88
CA ILE A 842 -7.75 5.40 -18.51
C ILE A 842 -6.91 6.12 -19.57
N ALA A 843 -6.14 7.12 -19.14
CA ALA A 843 -5.27 7.89 -20.02
C ALA A 843 -4.13 7.02 -20.57
N GLN A 844 -3.96 7.00 -21.89
CA GLN A 844 -2.87 6.27 -22.56
C GLN A 844 -1.55 7.06 -22.54
N PHE A 845 -1.65 8.38 -22.41
CA PHE A 845 -0.50 9.30 -22.41
C PHE A 845 -0.48 10.14 -21.12
N PRO A 846 0.71 10.40 -20.54
CA PRO A 846 0.86 11.18 -19.31
C PRO A 846 0.19 12.56 -19.35
N ASP A 847 0.21 13.26 -20.48
CA ASP A 847 -0.39 14.60 -20.64
C ASP A 847 -1.93 14.60 -20.53
N GLN A 848 -2.57 13.45 -20.75
CA GLN A 848 -4.02 13.27 -20.63
C GLN A 848 -4.45 12.87 -19.22
N ALA A 849 -3.54 12.34 -18.40
CA ALA A 849 -3.84 11.80 -17.07
C ALA A 849 -4.08 12.92 -16.03
N LYS A 850 -5.26 13.53 -16.09
CA LYS A 850 -5.66 14.74 -15.34
C LYS A 850 -6.66 14.47 -14.22
N TYR A 851 -7.08 13.23 -14.00
CA TYR A 851 -8.08 12.90 -12.98
C TYR A 851 -7.69 11.69 -12.13
N VAL A 852 -8.15 11.68 -10.88
CA VAL A 852 -8.01 10.59 -9.90
C VAL A 852 -9.38 10.19 -9.37
N ARG A 853 -9.58 8.88 -9.15
CA ARG A 853 -10.85 8.35 -8.63
C ARG A 853 -10.85 8.27 -7.10
N VAL A 854 -11.91 8.74 -6.45
CA VAL A 854 -12.08 8.77 -4.98
C VAL A 854 -13.42 8.13 -4.57
N PHE A 855 -13.41 7.24 -3.57
CA PHE A 855 -14.63 6.59 -3.07
C PHE A 855 -15.48 7.54 -2.21
N LEU A 856 -16.79 7.46 -2.37
CA LEU A 856 -17.74 8.15 -1.51
C LEU A 856 -18.18 7.25 -0.34
N PRO A 857 -18.47 7.84 0.83
CA PRO A 857 -18.66 7.10 2.08
C PRO A 857 -19.99 6.34 2.24
N ASN A 858 -20.87 6.27 1.24
CA ASN A 858 -22.15 5.54 1.34
C ASN A 858 -22.04 4.21 0.64
N GLN A 859 -22.29 3.09 1.33
CA GLN A 859 -22.33 1.79 0.66
C GLN A 859 -23.37 0.87 1.31
N ILE A 860 -24.41 0.55 0.54
CA ILE A 860 -25.35 -0.54 0.84
C ILE A 860 -24.56 -1.84 0.72
N PHE A 861 -24.62 -2.70 1.75
CA PHE A 861 -23.92 -3.98 1.74
C PHE A 861 -24.89 -5.12 1.43
N ILE A 862 -24.62 -5.87 0.37
CA ILE A 862 -25.40 -7.03 -0.04
C ILE A 862 -24.73 -8.31 0.46
N LYS A 863 -25.50 -9.23 1.05
CA LYS A 863 -24.99 -10.53 1.54
C LYS A 863 -24.53 -11.40 0.36
N THR A 864 -23.31 -11.92 0.47
CA THR A 864 -22.69 -12.77 -0.56
C THR A 864 -22.15 -14.07 0.00
N HIS A 865 -22.15 -15.11 -0.83
CA HIS A 865 -21.28 -16.26 -0.68
C HIS A 865 -20.06 -16.08 -1.59
N GLN A 866 -18.86 -16.22 -1.03
CA GLN A 866 -17.60 -15.97 -1.73
C GLN A 866 -16.78 -17.24 -1.81
N ASN A 867 -16.35 -17.61 -3.02
CA ASN A 867 -15.40 -18.69 -3.27
C ASN A 867 -14.13 -18.13 -3.91
N LYS A 868 -13.00 -18.41 -3.28
CA LYS A 868 -11.67 -18.12 -3.80
C LYS A 868 -10.99 -19.42 -4.15
N PHE A 869 -10.51 -19.54 -5.38
CA PHE A 869 -9.69 -20.67 -5.80
C PHE A 869 -8.46 -20.15 -6.54
N SER A 870 -7.29 -20.63 -6.18
CA SER A 870 -6.05 -20.34 -6.85
C SER A 870 -5.29 -21.65 -7.04
N GLN A 871 -4.89 -21.95 -8.25
CA GLN A 871 -4.07 -23.10 -8.56
C GLN A 871 -2.95 -22.71 -9.51
N SER A 872 -1.72 -23.06 -9.15
CA SER A 872 -0.56 -22.97 -10.03
C SER A 872 0.06 -24.36 -10.22
N VAL A 873 0.28 -24.73 -11.48
CA VAL A 873 0.94 -25.97 -11.86
C VAL A 873 2.12 -25.63 -12.76
N THR A 874 3.30 -26.07 -12.36
CA THR A 874 4.53 -25.94 -13.15
C THR A 874 5.04 -27.30 -13.55
N LEU A 875 5.24 -27.51 -14.85
CA LEU A 875 5.93 -28.66 -15.43
C LEU A 875 7.34 -28.24 -15.87
N ASN A 876 8.36 -28.76 -15.20
CA ASN A 876 9.76 -28.46 -15.42
C ASN A 876 10.61 -29.70 -15.83
N PRO A 877 10.45 -30.24 -17.05
CA PRO A 877 11.31 -31.27 -17.62
C PRO A 877 12.79 -30.91 -17.82
N ASN A 878 13.23 -29.68 -17.50
CA ASN A 878 14.62 -29.25 -17.74
C ASN A 878 15.67 -30.12 -17.04
N GLN A 879 15.32 -30.84 -15.98
CA GLN A 879 16.21 -31.79 -15.33
C GLN A 879 16.66 -32.94 -16.27
N TRP A 880 15.93 -33.20 -17.36
CA TRP A 880 16.24 -34.22 -18.36
C TRP A 880 17.10 -33.73 -19.53
N GLN A 881 17.68 -32.54 -19.42
CA GLN A 881 18.51 -31.97 -20.48
C GLN A 881 19.71 -32.84 -20.87
N ASN A 882 20.21 -33.68 -19.96
CA ASN A 882 21.34 -34.59 -20.21
C ASN A 882 20.92 -36.06 -20.49
N GLU A 883 19.63 -36.35 -20.47
CA GLU A 883 19.10 -37.69 -20.75
C GLU A 883 19.07 -37.96 -22.28
N THR A 884 18.77 -39.19 -22.68
CA THR A 884 18.60 -39.59 -24.08
C THR A 884 17.17 -40.04 -24.39
N GLY A 885 16.83 -40.17 -25.67
CA GLY A 885 15.51 -40.64 -26.12
C GLY A 885 14.35 -39.69 -25.76
N PHE A 886 13.23 -40.24 -25.29
CA PHE A 886 11.99 -39.50 -25.02
C PHE A 886 12.14 -38.40 -23.93
N ARG A 887 12.95 -38.65 -22.90
CA ARG A 887 13.20 -37.67 -21.83
C ARG A 887 13.92 -36.42 -22.34
N LYS A 888 14.86 -36.59 -23.26
CA LYS A 888 15.53 -35.47 -23.94
C LYS A 888 14.54 -34.62 -24.73
N LEU A 889 13.60 -35.25 -25.44
CA LEU A 889 12.57 -34.55 -26.19
C LEU A 889 11.69 -33.70 -25.27
N LEU A 890 11.25 -34.26 -24.14
CA LEU A 890 10.47 -33.52 -23.15
C LEU A 890 11.26 -32.39 -22.49
N SER A 891 12.58 -32.51 -22.33
CA SER A 891 13.44 -31.47 -21.74
C SER A 891 13.43 -30.13 -22.49
N TYR A 892 12.98 -30.12 -23.75
CA TYR A 892 12.80 -28.89 -24.53
C TYR A 892 11.54 -28.12 -24.14
N PHE A 893 10.57 -28.78 -23.52
CA PHE A 893 9.30 -28.18 -23.14
C PHE A 893 9.29 -27.77 -21.66
N TYR A 894 8.65 -26.65 -21.38
CA TYR A 894 8.34 -26.19 -20.03
C TYR A 894 6.91 -25.64 -20.04
N ASN A 895 6.11 -25.91 -19.02
CA ASN A 895 4.75 -25.37 -18.94
C ASN A 895 4.47 -24.75 -17.59
N GLN A 896 3.78 -23.62 -17.60
CA GLN A 896 3.27 -22.98 -16.41
C GLN A 896 1.79 -22.68 -16.62
N THR A 897 0.95 -23.21 -15.74
CA THR A 897 -0.49 -22.97 -15.71
C THR A 897 -0.84 -22.27 -14.40
N SER A 898 -1.65 -21.22 -14.47
CA SER A 898 -2.22 -20.56 -13.30
C SER A 898 -3.70 -20.28 -13.55
N PHE A 899 -4.53 -20.63 -12.58
CA PHE A 899 -5.94 -20.27 -12.54
C PHE A 899 -6.26 -19.62 -11.20
N ILE A 900 -6.86 -18.44 -11.23
CA ILE A 900 -7.26 -17.68 -10.05
C ILE A 900 -8.70 -17.25 -10.26
N ILE A 901 -9.56 -17.47 -9.28
CA ILE A 901 -10.94 -17.01 -9.30
C ILE A 901 -11.37 -16.56 -7.90
N ASP A 902 -11.92 -15.37 -7.80
CA ASP A 902 -12.65 -14.83 -6.64
C ASP A 902 -14.08 -14.54 -7.11
N ARG A 903 -15.01 -15.40 -6.71
CA ARG A 903 -16.40 -15.38 -7.15
C ARG A 903 -17.31 -15.05 -5.98
N LYS A 904 -18.11 -14.00 -6.10
CA LYS A 904 -19.09 -13.53 -5.11
C LYS A 904 -20.49 -13.59 -5.70
N ILE A 905 -21.33 -14.45 -5.14
CA ILE A 905 -22.74 -14.57 -5.53
C ILE A 905 -23.65 -14.07 -4.42
N ILE A 906 -24.85 -13.64 -4.77
CA ILE A 906 -25.89 -13.29 -3.80
C ILE A 906 -26.23 -14.52 -2.94
N ARG A 907 -26.34 -14.32 -1.63
CA ARG A 907 -26.70 -15.39 -0.70
C ARG A 907 -28.22 -15.47 -0.56
N LYS A 908 -28.85 -16.41 -1.26
CA LYS A 908 -30.25 -16.85 -1.05
C LYS A 908 -30.25 -17.97 0.01
N SER A 909 -31.25 -18.01 0.90
CA SER A 909 -31.26 -18.94 2.04
C SER A 909 -31.14 -20.41 1.59
N ASP A 910 -30.24 -21.15 2.24
CA ASP A 910 -30.00 -22.61 2.17
C ASP A 910 -29.12 -23.21 1.07
N ASN A 911 -28.53 -22.45 0.14
CA ASN A 911 -27.62 -23.01 -0.88
C ASN A 911 -26.17 -22.52 -0.73
N PHE A 912 -25.24 -23.42 -0.44
CA PHE A 912 -23.80 -23.17 -0.56
C PHE A 912 -23.32 -23.64 -1.92
N ASP A 913 -23.16 -22.68 -2.84
CA ASP A 913 -22.48 -22.96 -4.10
C ASP A 913 -20.97 -23.08 -3.83
N LEU A 914 -20.49 -24.32 -3.66
CA LEU A 914 -19.08 -24.64 -3.46
C LEU A 914 -18.32 -24.79 -4.79
N ASN A 915 -18.94 -24.52 -5.92
CA ASN A 915 -18.28 -24.60 -7.20
C ASN A 915 -17.62 -23.24 -7.53
N PRO A 916 -16.28 -23.16 -7.53
CA PRO A 916 -15.62 -21.93 -7.93
C PRO A 916 -15.63 -21.72 -9.45
N PHE A 917 -15.90 -22.76 -10.27
CA PHE A 917 -15.67 -22.74 -11.71
C PHE A 917 -16.91 -22.41 -12.56
N PHE A 918 -18.10 -22.85 -12.15
CA PHE A 918 -19.33 -22.74 -12.96
C PHE A 918 -20.54 -22.34 -12.10
N GLY A 919 -21.43 -21.48 -12.62
CA GLY A 919 -22.69 -21.12 -11.98
C GLY A 919 -23.58 -20.22 -12.86
N LYS A 920 -24.81 -19.95 -12.41
CA LYS A 920 -25.72 -19.01 -13.08
C LYS A 920 -25.23 -17.57 -12.88
N ASP A 921 -25.10 -16.81 -13.97
CA ASP A 921 -24.58 -15.43 -13.94
C ASP A 921 -25.57 -14.44 -13.29
N ASP A 922 -26.86 -14.75 -13.23
CA ASP A 922 -27.91 -13.90 -12.64
C ASP A 922 -27.66 -13.56 -11.17
N ASP A 923 -27.03 -14.49 -10.44
CA ASP A 923 -26.75 -14.36 -9.01
C ASP A 923 -25.33 -13.81 -8.73
N LEU A 924 -24.54 -13.54 -9.78
CA LEU A 924 -23.16 -13.09 -9.67
C LEU A 924 -23.09 -11.59 -9.41
N LEU A 925 -22.71 -11.22 -8.18
CA LEU A 925 -22.54 -9.81 -7.77
C LEU A 925 -21.11 -9.31 -8.00
N GLY A 926 -20.11 -10.18 -7.96
CA GLY A 926 -18.74 -9.81 -8.24
C GLY A 926 -17.88 -11.00 -8.67
N LEU A 927 -16.93 -10.75 -9.57
CA LEU A 927 -16.04 -11.77 -10.11
C LEU A 927 -14.67 -11.18 -10.40
N ASN A 928 -13.62 -11.93 -10.07
CA ASN A 928 -12.29 -11.74 -10.63
C ASN A 928 -11.72 -13.12 -10.98
N SER A 929 -11.67 -13.44 -12.27
CA SER A 929 -11.20 -14.72 -12.80
C SER A 929 -10.07 -14.50 -13.78
N SER A 930 -9.00 -15.26 -13.66
CA SER A 930 -7.84 -15.22 -14.54
C SER A 930 -7.32 -16.63 -14.76
N PHE A 931 -7.27 -17.06 -16.03
CA PHE A 931 -6.61 -18.28 -16.45
C PHE A 931 -5.45 -17.93 -17.38
N ARG A 932 -4.27 -18.45 -17.09
CA ARG A 932 -3.08 -18.28 -17.92
C ARG A 932 -2.34 -19.60 -18.05
N ASN A 933 -2.13 -20.05 -19.28
CA ASN A 933 -1.25 -21.18 -19.59
C ASN A 933 -0.13 -20.69 -20.51
N SER A 934 1.12 -20.97 -20.16
CA SER A 934 2.30 -20.63 -20.95
C SER A 934 3.12 -21.89 -21.21
N LEU A 935 3.13 -22.34 -22.46
CA LEU A 935 3.94 -23.45 -22.95
C LEU A 935 5.18 -22.90 -23.67
N PHE A 936 6.34 -23.36 -23.27
CA PHE A 936 7.62 -22.93 -23.81
C PHE A 936 8.31 -24.12 -24.48
N TYR A 937 8.88 -23.88 -25.65
CA TYR A 937 9.83 -24.75 -26.31
C TYR A 937 11.19 -24.04 -26.35
N ASN A 938 12.27 -24.72 -25.97
CA ASN A 938 13.62 -24.15 -25.85
C ASN A 938 13.65 -22.86 -25.01
N ARG A 939 13.00 -22.88 -23.84
CA ARG A 939 12.90 -21.73 -22.93
C ARG A 939 14.28 -21.11 -22.67
N GLY A 940 14.43 -19.83 -23.01
CA GLY A 940 15.64 -19.04 -22.73
C GLY A 940 16.86 -19.33 -23.60
N LYS A 941 16.77 -20.23 -24.59
CA LYS A 941 17.93 -20.58 -25.45
C LYS A 941 18.10 -19.70 -26.68
N GLN A 942 17.03 -19.03 -27.13
CA GLN A 942 16.97 -18.29 -28.41
C GLN A 942 17.29 -19.16 -29.63
N ASP A 943 17.18 -20.48 -29.50
CA ASP A 943 17.37 -21.44 -30.58
C ASP A 943 16.01 -22.02 -30.95
N HIS A 944 15.35 -21.39 -31.92
CA HIS A 944 13.95 -21.69 -32.27
C HIS A 944 13.05 -21.70 -31.03
N SER A 945 13.25 -20.77 -30.11
CA SER A 945 12.46 -20.65 -28.89
C SER A 945 11.03 -20.23 -29.25
N VAL A 946 10.05 -21.00 -28.80
CA VAL A 946 8.62 -20.69 -29.00
C VAL A 946 7.95 -20.60 -27.64
N THR A 947 7.17 -19.55 -27.42
CA THR A 947 6.28 -19.43 -26.26
C THR A 947 4.86 -19.28 -26.75
N TYR A 948 4.00 -20.23 -26.44
CA TYR A 948 2.56 -20.13 -26.62
C TYR A 948 1.92 -19.76 -25.28
N THR A 949 1.14 -18.69 -25.24
CA THR A 949 0.40 -18.26 -24.05
C THR A 949 -1.07 -18.11 -24.37
N PHE A 950 -1.93 -18.81 -23.62
CA PHE A 950 -3.36 -18.56 -23.61
C PHE A 950 -3.72 -17.82 -22.32
N LEU A 951 -4.46 -16.72 -22.44
CA LEU A 951 -4.90 -15.88 -21.33
C LEU A 951 -6.38 -15.61 -21.47
N THR A 952 -7.16 -15.81 -20.41
CA THR A 952 -8.52 -15.29 -20.29
C THR A 952 -8.72 -14.67 -18.91
N ASN A 953 -9.27 -13.46 -18.89
CA ASN A 953 -9.56 -12.68 -17.70
C ASN A 953 -11.02 -12.24 -17.76
N ARG A 954 -11.76 -12.39 -16.65
CA ARG A 954 -13.14 -11.94 -16.50
C ARG A 954 -13.28 -11.22 -15.17
N SER A 955 -13.71 -9.97 -15.18
CA SER A 955 -13.92 -9.15 -13.98
C SER A 955 -15.33 -8.57 -14.00
N LYS A 956 -16.06 -8.70 -12.89
CA LYS A 956 -17.37 -8.09 -12.67
C LYS A 956 -17.34 -7.32 -11.35
N ASN A 957 -17.69 -6.04 -11.40
CA ASN A 957 -17.75 -5.15 -10.26
C ASN A 957 -19.19 -4.64 -10.07
N LEU A 958 -19.59 -4.43 -8.81
CA LEU A 958 -20.89 -3.89 -8.43
C LEU A 958 -20.74 -2.43 -7.98
N LEU A 959 -21.23 -1.51 -8.80
CA LEU A 959 -21.24 -0.08 -8.50
C LEU A 959 -22.65 0.33 -8.05
N SER A 960 -22.77 1.52 -7.42
CA SER A 960 -24.08 2.11 -7.10
C SER A 960 -24.95 2.33 -8.34
N VAL A 961 -24.29 2.64 -9.46
CA VAL A 961 -24.88 2.87 -10.79
C VAL A 961 -25.02 1.57 -11.60
N GLY A 962 -25.00 0.39 -10.98
CA GLY A 962 -25.19 -0.90 -11.65
C GLY A 962 -23.90 -1.72 -11.82
N SER A 963 -24.02 -2.93 -12.36
CA SER A 963 -22.88 -3.81 -12.56
C SER A 963 -22.08 -3.48 -13.83
N GLN A 964 -20.75 -3.65 -13.76
CA GLN A 964 -19.85 -3.53 -14.90
C GLN A 964 -18.98 -4.79 -15.01
N GLU A 965 -18.94 -5.37 -16.19
CA GLU A 965 -18.22 -6.59 -16.52
C GLU A 965 -17.23 -6.37 -17.67
N ASN A 966 -16.02 -6.88 -17.52
CA ASN A 966 -14.95 -6.84 -18.51
C ASN A 966 -14.41 -8.26 -18.72
N THR A 967 -14.39 -8.74 -19.96
CA THR A 967 -13.83 -10.03 -20.35
C THR A 967 -12.76 -9.83 -21.42
N ASN A 968 -11.56 -10.35 -21.19
CA ASN A 968 -10.44 -10.28 -22.13
C ASN A 968 -9.88 -11.69 -22.36
N SER A 969 -9.76 -12.12 -23.62
CA SER A 969 -9.16 -13.40 -23.99
C SER A 969 -8.17 -13.23 -25.14
N SER A 970 -7.07 -13.97 -25.11
CA SER A 970 -6.06 -13.96 -26.17
C SER A 970 -5.28 -15.27 -26.25
N HIS A 971 -4.98 -15.68 -27.49
CA HIS A 971 -3.94 -16.64 -27.82
C HIS A 971 -2.72 -15.86 -28.30
N GLN A 972 -1.55 -16.15 -27.75
CA GLN A 972 -0.31 -15.44 -28.05
C GLN A 972 0.78 -16.45 -28.44
N ILE A 973 1.46 -16.21 -29.55
CA ILE A 973 2.62 -16.99 -30.01
C ILE A 973 3.80 -16.04 -30.11
N GLN A 974 4.89 -16.35 -29.41
CA GLN A 974 6.15 -15.62 -29.48
C GLN A 974 7.23 -16.58 -29.99
N TYR A 975 7.87 -16.24 -31.09
CA TYR A 975 8.98 -17.00 -31.66
C TYR A 975 10.26 -16.16 -31.62
N ALA A 976 11.38 -16.79 -31.30
CA ALA A 976 12.71 -16.17 -31.29
C ALA A 976 13.78 -17.16 -31.76
N HIS A 977 14.51 -16.82 -32.80
CA HIS A 977 15.63 -17.63 -33.29
C HIS A 977 16.85 -16.75 -33.64
N LEU A 978 17.97 -17.07 -33.01
CA LEU A 978 19.24 -16.39 -33.15
C LEU A 978 20.13 -17.09 -34.19
N VAL A 979 20.31 -16.45 -35.34
CA VAL A 979 21.15 -16.91 -36.45
C VAL A 979 22.53 -16.25 -36.38
N GLN A 980 23.58 -17.07 -36.48
CA GLN A 980 24.99 -16.61 -36.49
C GLN A 980 25.39 -15.73 -35.29
N LYS A 981 24.63 -15.78 -34.19
CA LYS A 981 24.77 -14.91 -33.00
C LYS A 981 24.59 -13.41 -33.24
N ILE A 982 24.14 -13.00 -34.43
CA ILE A 982 23.99 -11.58 -34.83
C ILE A 982 22.61 -11.23 -35.37
N TRP A 983 21.82 -12.18 -35.86
CA TRP A 983 20.46 -11.92 -36.35
C TRP A 983 19.45 -12.62 -35.47
N LEU A 984 18.63 -11.87 -34.74
CA LEU A 984 17.52 -12.41 -33.95
C LEU A 984 16.21 -12.15 -34.68
N PHE A 985 15.66 -13.22 -35.25
CA PHE A 985 14.33 -13.20 -35.86
C PHE A 985 13.28 -13.44 -34.78
N GLY A 986 12.41 -12.45 -34.62
CA GLY A 986 11.28 -12.45 -33.72
C GLY A 986 9.96 -12.46 -34.49
N PHE A 987 8.97 -13.15 -33.95
CA PHE A 987 7.59 -13.03 -34.43
C PHE A 987 6.65 -13.11 -33.25
N ASN A 988 5.72 -12.16 -33.15
CA ASN A 988 4.66 -12.18 -32.16
C ASN A 988 3.31 -12.19 -32.88
N GLY A 989 2.45 -13.17 -32.55
CA GLY A 989 1.10 -13.26 -33.06
C GLY A 989 0.13 -13.28 -31.88
N LYS A 990 -0.94 -12.49 -31.92
CA LYS A 990 -1.93 -12.42 -30.84
C LYS A 990 -3.34 -12.36 -31.39
N THR A 991 -4.28 -13.10 -30.82
CA THR A 991 -5.72 -12.85 -31.01
C THR A 991 -6.22 -11.85 -29.96
N ILE A 992 -7.20 -11.04 -30.33
CA ILE A 992 -7.80 -10.01 -29.47
C ILE A 992 -9.26 -10.38 -29.31
N GLN A 993 -9.70 -10.60 -28.08
CA GLN A 993 -11.10 -10.67 -27.72
C GLN A 993 -11.29 -9.85 -26.44
N SER A 994 -12.06 -8.77 -26.51
CA SER A 994 -12.26 -7.83 -25.41
C SER A 994 -13.71 -7.39 -25.38
N ASN A 995 -14.42 -7.71 -24.30
CA ASN A 995 -15.84 -7.43 -24.14
C ASN A 995 -16.02 -6.58 -22.89
N THR A 996 -16.77 -5.50 -23.01
CA THR A 996 -17.22 -4.68 -21.88
C THR A 996 -18.73 -4.64 -21.89
N TYR A 997 -19.33 -4.85 -20.71
CA TYR A 997 -20.76 -4.76 -20.49
C TYR A 997 -21.02 -3.94 -19.22
N SER A 998 -21.88 -2.93 -19.32
CA SER A 998 -22.37 -2.09 -18.25
C SER A 998 -23.89 -2.13 -18.30
N GLU A 999 -24.49 -2.34 -17.13
CA GLU A 999 -25.93 -2.50 -16.97
C GLU A 999 -26.71 -1.21 -17.31
N ASN A 1000 -26.20 -0.06 -16.88
CA ASN A 1000 -26.88 1.23 -17.03
C ASN A 1000 -26.25 2.17 -18.08
N TYR A 1001 -25.07 1.84 -18.61
CA TYR A 1001 -24.36 2.68 -19.58
C TYR A 1001 -24.09 1.93 -20.89
N ALA A 1002 -25.09 1.94 -21.79
CA ALA A 1002 -24.99 1.26 -23.08
C ALA A 1002 -23.83 1.76 -23.95
N SER A 1003 -23.45 3.03 -23.84
CA SER A 1003 -22.32 3.64 -24.57
C SER A 1003 -20.96 3.00 -24.26
N ARG A 1004 -20.81 2.34 -23.10
CA ARG A 1004 -19.58 1.63 -22.71
C ARG A 1004 -19.54 0.18 -23.18
N ASN A 1005 -20.61 -0.32 -23.80
CA ASN A 1005 -20.71 -1.71 -24.19
C ASN A 1005 -20.06 -1.95 -25.55
N PHE A 1006 -19.08 -2.85 -25.60
CA PHE A 1006 -18.45 -3.26 -26.86
C PHE A 1006 -18.01 -4.74 -26.83
N GLU A 1007 -17.92 -5.35 -28.01
CA GLU A 1007 -17.37 -6.69 -28.23
C GLU A 1007 -16.31 -6.61 -29.34
N LEU A 1008 -15.05 -6.44 -28.96
CA LEU A 1008 -13.93 -6.36 -29.87
C LEU A 1008 -13.37 -7.74 -30.17
N LYS A 1009 -13.32 -8.10 -31.46
CA LYS A 1009 -12.60 -9.28 -31.97
C LYS A 1009 -11.53 -8.86 -32.96
N GLY A 1010 -10.41 -9.57 -32.96
CA GLY A 1010 -9.29 -9.18 -33.79
C GLY A 1010 -8.08 -10.09 -33.71
N TYR A 1011 -7.03 -9.70 -34.43
CA TYR A 1011 -5.73 -10.32 -34.36
C TYR A 1011 -4.63 -9.30 -34.67
N GLN A 1012 -3.42 -9.63 -34.22
CA GLN A 1012 -2.21 -8.83 -34.35
C GLN A 1012 -1.08 -9.75 -34.82
N LEU A 1013 -0.36 -9.33 -35.85
CA LEU A 1013 0.83 -10.01 -36.38
C LEU A 1013 1.99 -9.04 -36.36
N ALA A 1014 3.05 -9.35 -35.63
CA ALA A 1014 4.19 -8.47 -35.40
C ALA A 1014 5.52 -9.20 -35.65
N PRO A 1015 5.94 -9.40 -36.91
CA PRO A 1015 7.30 -9.80 -37.25
C PRO A 1015 8.32 -8.72 -36.85
N LYS A 1016 9.47 -9.16 -36.35
CA LYS A 1016 10.58 -8.31 -35.93
C LYS A 1016 11.91 -8.92 -36.36
N VAL A 1017 12.78 -8.14 -36.98
CA VAL A 1017 14.15 -8.53 -37.27
C VAL A 1017 15.07 -7.67 -36.42
N SER A 1018 15.90 -8.31 -35.60
CA SER A 1018 16.84 -7.62 -34.71
C SER A 1018 18.26 -7.94 -35.16
N TYR A 1019 19.06 -6.91 -35.46
CA TYR A 1019 20.50 -7.05 -35.66
C TYR A 1019 21.21 -6.80 -34.33
N LEU A 1020 21.82 -7.85 -33.78
CA LEU A 1020 22.61 -7.81 -32.56
C LEU A 1020 24.06 -7.48 -32.92
N PHE A 1021 24.44 -6.21 -32.84
CA PHE A 1021 25.83 -5.78 -32.99
C PHE A 1021 26.73 -6.39 -31.91
N SER A 1022 26.17 -6.59 -30.71
CA SER A 1022 26.81 -7.27 -29.58
C SER A 1022 25.75 -7.75 -28.59
N LYS A 1023 26.17 -8.35 -27.47
CA LYS A 1023 25.25 -8.67 -26.35
C LYS A 1023 24.54 -7.44 -25.78
N ASN A 1024 25.12 -6.26 -25.98
CA ASN A 1024 24.64 -5.03 -25.38
C ASN A 1024 24.14 -4.03 -26.43
N ALA A 1025 24.08 -4.38 -27.71
CA ALA A 1025 23.68 -3.45 -28.76
C ALA A 1025 22.82 -4.16 -29.80
N SER A 1026 21.58 -3.72 -29.95
CA SER A 1026 20.64 -4.25 -30.92
C SER A 1026 19.92 -3.14 -31.68
N TRP A 1027 19.59 -3.42 -32.92
CA TRP A 1027 18.72 -2.58 -33.74
C TRP A 1027 17.62 -3.45 -34.32
N ASP A 1028 16.38 -3.05 -34.10
CA ASP A 1028 15.19 -3.78 -34.48
C ASP A 1028 14.45 -3.02 -35.56
N VAL A 1029 14.00 -3.73 -36.58
CA VAL A 1029 12.98 -3.27 -37.51
C VAL A 1029 11.77 -4.17 -37.32
N PHE A 1030 10.62 -3.56 -37.07
CA PHE A 1030 9.38 -4.28 -36.83
C PHE A 1030 8.26 -3.74 -37.71
N TYR A 1031 7.36 -4.64 -38.05
CA TYR A 1031 6.11 -4.34 -38.71
C TYR A 1031 5.01 -5.03 -37.91
N GLU A 1032 3.92 -4.33 -37.69
CA GLU A 1032 2.77 -4.81 -36.94
C GLU A 1032 1.52 -4.53 -37.74
N TYR A 1033 0.72 -5.58 -37.95
CA TYR A 1033 -0.58 -5.51 -38.59
C TYR A 1033 -1.63 -5.93 -37.58
N GLN A 1034 -2.61 -5.06 -37.33
CA GLN A 1034 -3.67 -5.28 -36.36
C GLN A 1034 -5.04 -5.00 -36.98
N LEU A 1035 -5.96 -5.93 -36.77
CA LEU A 1035 -7.37 -5.76 -37.12
C LEU A 1035 -8.20 -5.86 -35.85
N LYS A 1036 -9.06 -4.87 -35.57
CA LYS A 1036 -10.05 -4.90 -34.49
C LYS A 1036 -11.43 -4.60 -35.10
N GLU A 1037 -12.44 -5.36 -34.71
CA GLU A 1037 -13.83 -5.18 -35.15
C GLU A 1037 -14.74 -5.24 -33.92
N ASN A 1038 -15.55 -4.21 -33.72
CA ASN A 1038 -16.66 -4.27 -32.77
C ASN A 1038 -17.82 -5.08 -33.38
N LYS A 1039 -18.41 -5.98 -32.60
CA LYS A 1039 -19.49 -6.87 -33.03
C LYS A 1039 -20.88 -6.42 -32.59
N ILE A 1040 -20.94 -5.33 -31.83
CA ILE A 1040 -22.19 -4.71 -31.37
C ILE A 1040 -22.16 -3.20 -31.67
N SER A 1041 -23.24 -2.50 -31.33
CA SER A 1041 -23.38 -1.05 -31.56
C SER A 1041 -23.17 -0.66 -33.04
N ASP A 1042 -22.26 0.26 -33.36
CA ASP A 1042 -22.09 0.79 -34.72
C ASP A 1042 -21.10 -0.03 -35.58
N PHE A 1043 -20.71 -1.23 -35.11
CA PHE A 1043 -19.82 -2.16 -35.82
C PHE A 1043 -18.50 -1.53 -36.28
N GLU A 1044 -17.89 -0.75 -35.39
CA GLU A 1044 -16.67 -0.01 -35.68
C GLU A 1044 -15.53 -0.96 -36.07
N THR A 1045 -14.73 -0.57 -37.05
CA THR A 1045 -13.59 -1.37 -37.52
C THR A 1045 -12.31 -0.55 -37.52
N LEU A 1046 -11.20 -1.17 -37.14
CA LEU A 1046 -9.87 -0.60 -37.21
C LEU A 1046 -8.94 -1.57 -37.93
N ASN A 1047 -8.43 -1.15 -39.07
CA ASN A 1047 -7.26 -1.74 -39.71
C ASN A 1047 -6.05 -0.84 -39.41
N GLN A 1048 -5.20 -1.30 -38.49
CA GLN A 1048 -4.02 -0.58 -38.04
C GLN A 1048 -2.77 -1.25 -38.61
N GLN A 1049 -1.94 -0.45 -39.29
CA GLN A 1049 -0.61 -0.85 -39.70
C GLN A 1049 0.40 0.01 -38.96
N ARG A 1050 1.38 -0.63 -38.33
CA ARG A 1050 2.46 0.05 -37.64
C ARG A 1050 3.78 -0.44 -38.19
N ILE A 1051 4.58 0.47 -38.72
CA ILE A 1051 5.97 0.20 -39.09
C ILE A 1051 6.87 1.03 -38.19
N GLY A 1052 7.92 0.41 -37.68
CA GLY A 1052 8.81 1.12 -36.80
C GLY A 1052 10.19 0.49 -36.72
N THR A 1053 11.05 1.26 -36.09
CA THR A 1053 12.39 0.83 -35.77
C THR A 1053 12.70 1.20 -34.33
N SER A 1054 13.39 0.31 -33.63
CA SER A 1054 13.93 0.60 -32.32
C SER A 1054 15.40 0.24 -32.25
N PHE A 1055 16.13 0.88 -31.35
CA PHE A 1055 17.51 0.53 -31.07
C PHE A 1055 17.71 0.49 -29.57
N SER A 1056 18.53 -0.45 -29.12
CA SER A 1056 18.96 -0.58 -27.74
C SER A 1056 20.47 -0.65 -27.70
N TYR A 1057 21.11 0.17 -26.88
CA TYR A 1057 22.55 0.18 -26.70
C TYR A 1057 22.86 0.35 -25.22
N ALA A 1058 23.39 -0.70 -24.60
CA ALA A 1058 24.02 -0.67 -23.30
C ALA A 1058 25.56 -0.70 -23.48
N SER A 1059 26.24 0.28 -22.90
CA SER A 1059 27.70 0.33 -22.84
C SER A 1059 28.19 -0.35 -21.58
N ASP A 1060 29.38 -0.95 -21.63
CA ASP A 1060 30.10 -1.43 -20.44
C ASP A 1060 30.37 -0.30 -19.42
N LYS A 1061 30.33 0.96 -19.88
CA LYS A 1061 30.39 2.16 -19.05
C LYS A 1061 29.04 2.56 -18.42
N ARG A 1062 28.13 1.60 -18.21
CA ARG A 1062 26.83 1.78 -17.52
C ARG A 1062 26.00 2.90 -18.15
N PHE A 1063 25.90 2.89 -19.47
CA PHE A 1063 25.12 3.85 -20.24
C PHE A 1063 24.18 3.08 -21.16
N THR A 1064 22.88 3.32 -21.07
CA THR A 1064 21.85 2.65 -21.85
C THR A 1064 21.07 3.67 -22.66
N ILE A 1065 20.96 3.45 -23.96
CA ILE A 1065 20.06 4.18 -24.84
C ILE A 1065 19.01 3.20 -25.36
N ASN A 1066 17.74 3.58 -25.31
CA ASN A 1066 16.68 2.95 -26.07
C ASN A 1066 15.96 4.01 -26.89
N GLY A 1067 15.83 3.83 -28.19
CA GLY A 1067 15.00 4.69 -29.02
C GLY A 1067 14.01 3.88 -29.83
N GLU A 1068 12.87 4.47 -30.14
CA GLU A 1068 11.82 3.88 -30.95
C GLU A 1068 11.14 4.96 -31.78
N LEU A 1069 10.94 4.69 -33.07
CA LEU A 1069 10.14 5.50 -33.98
C LEU A 1069 9.09 4.58 -34.59
N SER A 1070 7.82 4.93 -34.45
CA SER A 1070 6.69 4.15 -34.97
C SER A 1070 5.76 5.05 -35.76
N TYR A 1071 5.52 4.69 -37.01
CA TYR A 1071 4.48 5.25 -37.87
C TYR A 1071 3.28 4.32 -37.87
N TYR A 1072 2.11 4.87 -37.58
CA TYR A 1072 0.83 4.19 -37.54
C TYR A 1072 -0.08 4.72 -38.65
N GLN A 1073 -0.70 3.81 -39.37
CA GLN A 1073 -1.83 4.10 -40.25
C GLN A 1073 -3.08 3.46 -39.65
N ASN A 1074 -3.95 4.30 -39.09
CA ASN A 1074 -5.21 3.89 -38.48
C ASN A 1074 -6.36 4.08 -39.47
N LYS A 1075 -6.74 3.04 -40.21
CA LYS A 1075 -7.97 3.06 -41.01
C LYS A 1075 -9.14 2.67 -40.12
N PHE A 1076 -9.70 3.67 -39.44
CA PHE A 1076 -10.85 3.53 -38.56
C PHE A 1076 -12.15 3.86 -39.29
N THR A 1077 -13.21 3.09 -39.05
CA THR A 1077 -14.57 3.36 -39.53
C THR A 1077 -15.52 3.25 -38.34
N GLY A 1078 -16.22 4.33 -37.98
CA GLY A 1078 -17.08 4.41 -36.79
C GLY A 1078 -17.12 5.81 -36.19
N ASN A 1079 -17.78 5.98 -35.04
CA ASN A 1079 -17.75 7.24 -34.27
C ASN A 1079 -16.46 7.34 -33.43
N GLU A 1080 -15.57 8.28 -33.76
CA GLU A 1080 -14.31 8.52 -33.04
C GLU A 1080 -14.51 9.03 -31.60
N LEU A 1081 -15.66 9.67 -31.31
CA LEU A 1081 -16.05 10.15 -29.98
C LEU A 1081 -16.88 9.06 -29.27
N SER A 1082 -16.29 7.89 -29.08
CA SER A 1082 -16.92 6.80 -28.33
C SER A 1082 -15.89 6.05 -27.45
N PRO A 1083 -16.34 5.44 -26.33
CA PRO A 1083 -15.47 4.61 -25.50
C PRO A 1083 -14.77 3.48 -26.27
N VAL A 1084 -15.51 2.85 -27.21
CA VAL A 1084 -14.96 1.76 -28.03
C VAL A 1084 -13.90 2.25 -29.00
N ALA A 1085 -14.09 3.43 -29.63
CA ALA A 1085 -13.07 4.02 -30.51
C ALA A 1085 -11.80 4.36 -29.74
N TYR A 1086 -11.93 4.95 -28.54
CA TYR A 1086 -10.80 5.26 -27.68
C TYR A 1086 -9.98 3.99 -27.34
N GLN A 1087 -10.66 2.88 -27.03
CA GLN A 1087 -10.02 1.58 -26.77
C GLN A 1087 -9.42 0.93 -28.02
N MET A 1088 -10.03 1.10 -29.20
CA MET A 1088 -9.50 0.57 -30.46
C MET A 1088 -8.26 1.33 -30.91
N LEU A 1089 -8.30 2.66 -30.85
CA LEU A 1089 -7.24 3.57 -31.28
C LEU A 1089 -6.13 3.76 -30.24
N GLU A 1090 -6.32 3.29 -29.00
CA GLU A 1090 -5.34 3.39 -27.91
C GLU A 1090 -4.91 4.85 -27.67
N GLY A 1091 -5.88 5.76 -27.69
CA GLY A 1091 -5.68 7.20 -27.49
C GLY A 1091 -5.04 7.96 -28.65
N LEU A 1092 -4.82 7.30 -29.81
CA LEU A 1092 -4.44 7.93 -31.08
C LEU A 1092 -5.69 8.36 -31.88
N GLN A 1093 -5.51 9.08 -33.00
CA GLN A 1093 -6.59 9.48 -33.90
C GLN A 1093 -6.70 8.55 -35.12
N ALA A 1094 -7.80 8.63 -35.87
CA ALA A 1094 -7.87 8.03 -37.19
C ALA A 1094 -6.86 8.70 -38.15
N GLY A 1095 -6.43 7.96 -39.19
CA GLY A 1095 -5.46 8.44 -40.17
C GLY A 1095 -3.99 8.20 -39.77
N GLU A 1096 -3.13 9.13 -40.19
CA GLU A 1096 -1.68 9.03 -39.98
C GLU A 1096 -1.28 9.48 -38.57
N ASN A 1097 -0.55 8.63 -37.85
CA ASN A 1097 -0.01 8.98 -36.53
C ASN A 1097 1.48 8.61 -36.46
N LEU A 1098 2.31 9.56 -36.04
CA LEU A 1098 3.74 9.34 -35.82
C LEU A 1098 4.04 9.45 -34.33
N THR A 1099 4.72 8.45 -33.78
CA THR A 1099 5.18 8.46 -32.38
C THR A 1099 6.68 8.18 -32.33
N TRP A 1100 7.37 8.82 -31.41
CA TRP A 1100 8.78 8.56 -31.14
C TRP A 1100 9.04 8.61 -29.65
N ARG A 1101 9.98 7.77 -29.21
CA ARG A 1101 10.44 7.71 -27.83
C ARG A 1101 11.95 7.56 -27.81
N LEU A 1102 12.60 8.26 -26.90
CA LEU A 1102 14.02 8.17 -26.61
C LEU A 1102 14.21 8.12 -25.10
N LEU A 1103 14.80 7.03 -24.62
CA LEU A 1103 15.16 6.80 -23.24
C LEU A 1103 16.69 6.70 -23.12
N LEU A 1104 17.31 7.63 -22.41
CA LEU A 1104 18.74 7.67 -22.14
C LEU A 1104 18.95 7.48 -20.64
N GLN A 1105 19.57 6.38 -20.23
CA GLN A 1105 20.03 6.16 -18.87
C GLN A 1105 21.55 6.19 -18.82
N LYS A 1106 22.15 6.93 -17.89
CA LYS A 1106 23.59 6.97 -17.68
C LYS A 1106 23.91 6.94 -16.21
N ASN A 1107 24.65 5.93 -15.77
CA ASN A 1107 25.27 5.96 -14.45
C ASN A 1107 26.49 6.90 -14.56
N LEU A 1108 26.36 8.10 -14.01
CA LEU A 1108 27.44 9.08 -13.92
C LEU A 1108 28.52 8.60 -12.96
N THR A 1109 28.12 7.91 -11.89
CA THR A 1109 29.00 7.28 -10.90
C THR A 1109 28.40 5.95 -10.43
N GLN A 1110 29.00 5.28 -9.45
CA GLN A 1110 28.37 4.12 -8.79
C GLN A 1110 27.16 4.47 -7.92
N TYR A 1111 26.95 5.76 -7.63
CA TYR A 1111 25.94 6.29 -6.73
C TYR A 1111 25.00 7.29 -7.41
N LEU A 1112 25.13 7.53 -8.72
CA LEU A 1112 24.36 8.56 -9.40
C LEU A 1112 24.06 8.17 -10.84
N ASP A 1113 22.78 8.14 -11.16
CA ASP A 1113 22.22 7.84 -12.47
C ASP A 1113 21.41 9.04 -12.99
N VAL A 1114 21.48 9.27 -14.29
CA VAL A 1114 20.61 10.19 -15.03
C VAL A 1114 19.71 9.34 -15.91
N ASN A 1115 18.43 9.64 -15.95
CA ASN A 1115 17.47 9.08 -16.87
C ASN A 1115 16.76 10.23 -17.61
N LEU A 1116 16.83 10.25 -18.93
CA LEU A 1116 16.10 11.17 -19.79
C LEU A 1116 15.11 10.35 -20.61
N ASN A 1117 13.83 10.61 -20.42
CA ASN A 1117 12.75 10.04 -21.20
C ASN A 1117 12.10 11.14 -22.04
N TYR A 1118 12.23 11.08 -23.35
CA TYR A 1118 11.57 11.97 -24.27
C TYR A 1118 10.60 11.17 -25.13
N GLN A 1119 9.36 11.63 -25.21
CA GLN A 1119 8.35 11.07 -26.09
C GLN A 1119 7.67 12.19 -26.86
N GLY A 1120 7.28 11.90 -28.09
CA GLY A 1120 6.43 12.79 -28.85
C GLY A 1120 5.49 12.04 -29.76
N ARG A 1121 4.39 12.70 -30.08
CA ARG A 1121 3.35 12.18 -30.96
C ARG A 1121 2.81 13.30 -31.85
N LYS A 1122 2.47 12.93 -33.07
CA LYS A 1122 1.78 13.80 -34.02
C LYS A 1122 0.70 12.97 -34.73
N SER A 1123 -0.53 13.44 -34.69
CA SER A 1123 -1.60 12.91 -35.53
C SER A 1123 -1.83 13.85 -36.72
N GLU A 1124 -2.63 13.42 -37.68
CA GLU A 1124 -2.89 14.16 -38.92
C GLU A 1124 -3.48 15.56 -38.68
N THR A 1125 -4.44 15.68 -37.75
CA THR A 1125 -5.17 16.92 -37.47
C THR A 1125 -4.69 17.66 -36.21
N SER A 1126 -3.85 17.03 -35.39
CA SER A 1126 -3.42 17.58 -34.10
C SER A 1126 -2.05 18.27 -34.18
N GLN A 1127 -1.84 19.24 -33.28
CA GLN A 1127 -0.51 19.79 -33.06
C GLN A 1127 0.42 18.71 -32.52
N THR A 1128 1.70 18.80 -32.87
CA THR A 1128 2.69 17.85 -32.36
C THR A 1128 2.82 18.01 -30.85
N ILE A 1129 2.67 16.93 -30.09
CA ILE A 1129 2.81 16.92 -28.63
C ILE A 1129 4.19 16.37 -28.29
N HIS A 1130 4.91 17.09 -27.44
CA HIS A 1130 6.22 16.73 -26.94
C HIS A 1130 6.17 16.66 -25.41
N THR A 1131 6.72 15.60 -24.85
CA THR A 1131 6.89 15.43 -23.40
C THR A 1131 8.31 14.93 -23.13
N GLY A 1132 9.10 15.73 -22.43
CA GLY A 1132 10.43 15.36 -21.95
C GLY A 1132 10.43 15.27 -20.43
N ASN A 1133 11.00 14.20 -19.90
CA ASN A 1133 11.27 14.00 -18.48
C ASN A 1133 12.76 13.78 -18.29
N ILE A 1134 13.38 14.57 -17.42
CA ILE A 1134 14.78 14.37 -16.99
C ILE A 1134 14.75 14.06 -15.52
N GLN A 1135 15.30 12.90 -15.14
CA GLN A 1135 15.35 12.38 -13.79
C GLN A 1135 16.80 12.10 -13.38
N LEU A 1136 17.23 12.69 -12.29
CA LEU A 1136 18.46 12.35 -11.58
C LEU A 1136 18.13 11.44 -10.41
N ARG A 1137 18.85 10.33 -10.28
CA ARG A 1137 18.70 9.38 -9.18
C ARG A 1137 20.04 9.09 -8.53
N ALA A 1138 20.22 9.50 -7.28
CA ALA A 1138 21.34 9.10 -6.45
C ALA A 1138 20.99 7.81 -5.68
N TYR A 1139 21.91 6.85 -5.61
CA TYR A 1139 21.82 5.62 -4.83
C TYR A 1139 22.81 5.68 -3.69
N PHE A 1140 22.41 5.18 -2.52
CA PHE A 1140 23.21 5.21 -1.30
C PHE A 1140 23.45 3.83 -0.74
#